data_AF-A0A7C6C8Q9-F1
#
_entry.id   AF-A0A7C6C8Q9-F1
#
_cell.length_a   1.000
_cell.length_b   1.000
_cell.length_c   1.000
_cell.angle_alpha   90.00
_cell.angle_beta   90.00
_cell.angle_gamma   90.00
#
_symmetry.space_group_name_H-M   'P 1'
#
loop_
_entity.id
_entity.type
_entity.pdbx_description
1 polymer ?
#
loop_
_entity_poly.entity_id
_entity_poly.type
_entity_poly.pdbx_seq_one_letter_code
_entity_poly.pdbx_strand_id
1 'polypeptide(L)'
;MKKLAKLGIVLSLVCILVGYTGAAAGAEYLSGLAAHYSFEQTLADSTGKFAAGQIIGSRIGPVPGEVAPVDAEWEIEYRDGQIGSAVRLDGSQGILLPSGLITGNTYTISLWVKPETITTFTPTFFGAAAGSSWISVVPAGPIGDQTMIWSGENWYDGITEMTIPTDEWSHLVVCVNAGDVRMYVNGLERFRGIDFPDVFSGVEEAVFTLGVNWWDPPFVGLIDELRIYERALSPTEVDKLFRRAREVVRPNPPVFREVSVHDPVAIKVDGTYYTFGSHLASAKSDDLIQWQQLSTNVSNRNRIVPNARIELAESLEWANTDTTWAKGIIELNDKFYLYYSVSTWGSPRSAIALMTADHIEGPYQYQGMIINSGIQGAAPGQSYNRAIHPNAIDPDLFFDTEGRLWMVYGSYFGGMHILELDPETGWPLPDQGYGKRLWGGSQAAMEGPHIEYNPETGYYYFFISYGTLAADGGYNIRVARSENPDGPYFDPAGGDMIRATGASTMLYGAKLVGNFLFAESDIGYVSPGHNSTYYDKELGKYFIFFHTRFPGRGEYHNQRVHLLLMNTEDWPVMAPHRYAGETPSPYLVEDVVGEYQYVNHGRITSARITNSTKVLLTGDGRVSGAVEGTWEFTGDYTVTITIGDEKYYGVFLEQWDSGLRKWVMTFSALSNNNEAIWGSQIGGVYDEEQN
;
A
#
# COMPACT_ATOMS: atom_id res chain seq x y z
N MET A 1 45.01 7.87 -26.35
CA MET A 1 45.54 6.68 -27.07
C MET A 1 44.68 5.47 -26.71
N LYS A 2 43.97 4.90 -27.71
CA LYS A 2 43.36 3.53 -27.81
C LYS A 2 42.38 3.13 -26.69
N LYS A 3 41.10 2.78 -26.91
CA LYS A 3 40.43 1.81 -27.81
C LYS A 3 38.90 2.03 -27.62
N LEU A 4 37.92 1.59 -28.43
CA LEU A 4 37.74 1.00 -29.76
C LEU A 4 36.25 1.22 -30.09
N ALA A 5 35.93 1.41 -31.38
CA ALA A 5 34.57 1.54 -31.89
C ALA A 5 33.79 0.21 -31.91
N LYS A 6 32.45 0.30 -31.88
CA LYS A 6 31.56 -0.57 -32.67
C LYS A 6 30.30 0.19 -33.11
N LEU A 7 30.06 0.07 -34.41
CA LEU A 7 29.07 0.66 -35.29
C LEU A 7 27.74 -0.13 -35.20
N GLY A 8 26.58 0.51 -35.42
CA GLY A 8 25.38 -0.25 -35.80
C GLY A 8 24.03 0.45 -35.70
N ILE A 9 23.53 0.89 -36.86
CA ILE A 9 22.11 0.98 -37.25
C ILE A 9 21.33 2.23 -36.78
N VAL A 10 21.17 3.17 -37.72
CA VAL A 10 20.14 4.22 -37.70
C VAL A 10 18.85 3.60 -38.23
N LEU A 11 17.86 3.40 -37.37
CA LEU A 11 16.47 3.22 -37.79
C LEU A 11 15.74 4.56 -37.59
N SER A 12 15.40 5.22 -38.69
CA SER A 12 14.53 6.39 -38.67
C SER A 12 13.10 5.94 -38.32
N LEU A 13 12.65 6.20 -37.09
CA LEU A 13 11.21 6.17 -36.78
C LEU A 13 10.63 7.55 -37.07
N VAL A 14 9.79 7.61 -38.10
CA VAL A 14 8.88 8.72 -38.36
C VAL A 14 7.77 8.60 -37.31
N CYS A 15 7.75 9.50 -36.33
CA CYS A 15 6.60 9.68 -35.44
C CYS A 15 5.44 10.26 -36.25
N ILE A 16 4.45 9.43 -36.56
CA ILE A 16 3.11 9.90 -36.93
C ILE A 16 2.42 10.27 -35.62
N LEU A 17 2.22 11.56 -35.39
CA LEU A 17 1.29 12.04 -34.35
C LEU A 17 -0.11 11.58 -34.73
N VAL A 18 -0.65 10.62 -33.98
CA VAL A 18 -2.09 10.43 -33.82
C VAL A 18 -2.43 10.93 -32.42
N GLY A 19 -3.24 11.98 -32.34
CA GLY A 19 -3.71 12.53 -31.09
C GLY A 19 -4.52 11.48 -30.33
N TYR A 20 -3.97 11.00 -29.21
CA TYR A 20 -4.73 10.26 -28.22
C TYR A 20 -5.46 11.29 -27.35
N THR A 21 -6.78 11.39 -27.52
CA THR A 21 -7.65 11.99 -26.53
C THR A 21 -7.71 11.02 -25.34
N GLY A 22 -6.97 11.33 -24.29
CA GLY A 22 -7.03 10.62 -23.01
C GLY A 22 -8.36 10.87 -22.32
N ALA A 23 -9.30 9.97 -22.52
CA ALA A 23 -10.47 9.79 -21.68
C ALA A 23 -10.93 8.34 -21.84
N ALA A 24 -11.23 7.67 -20.72
CA ALA A 24 -11.85 6.35 -20.61
C ALA A 24 -10.95 5.10 -20.58
N ALA A 25 -9.84 5.11 -19.82
CA ALA A 25 -9.23 3.84 -19.38
C ALA A 25 -9.81 3.37 -18.03
N GLY A 26 -10.18 4.29 -17.13
CA GLY A 26 -10.68 3.96 -15.78
C GLY A 26 -12.08 3.32 -15.71
N ALA A 27 -12.91 3.48 -16.74
CA ALA A 27 -14.28 2.95 -16.76
C ALA A 27 -14.38 1.47 -17.20
N GLU A 28 -13.28 0.86 -17.66
CA GLU A 28 -13.33 -0.47 -18.28
C GLU A 28 -13.49 -1.62 -17.28
N TYR A 29 -13.08 -1.49 -16.01
CA TYR A 29 -13.00 -2.64 -15.12
C TYR A 29 -14.33 -3.17 -14.58
N LEU A 30 -15.41 -2.37 -14.60
CA LEU A 30 -16.79 -2.88 -14.50
C LEU A 30 -17.55 -2.82 -15.83
N SER A 31 -16.93 -2.33 -16.91
CA SER A 31 -17.59 -2.39 -18.21
C SER A 31 -17.75 -3.86 -18.59
N GLY A 32 -18.99 -4.31 -18.62
CA GLY A 32 -19.34 -5.64 -19.09
C GLY A 32 -19.19 -6.81 -18.10
N LEU A 33 -18.97 -6.67 -16.79
CA LEU A 33 -19.15 -7.84 -15.89
C LEU A 33 -20.64 -8.21 -15.85
N ALA A 34 -20.99 -9.36 -16.42
CA ALA A 34 -22.36 -9.85 -16.53
C ALA A 34 -22.81 -10.59 -15.26
N ALA A 35 -21.99 -11.53 -14.79
CA ALA A 35 -22.29 -12.37 -13.64
C ALA A 35 -21.00 -12.76 -12.91
N HIS A 36 -21.10 -12.92 -11.59
CA HIS A 36 -20.01 -13.40 -10.75
C HIS A 36 -20.55 -14.33 -9.65
N TYR A 37 -20.16 -15.60 -9.72
CA TYR A 37 -20.47 -16.60 -8.70
C TYR A 37 -19.17 -16.85 -7.91
N SER A 38 -19.08 -16.24 -6.72
CA SER A 38 -17.92 -16.35 -5.83
C SER A 38 -17.89 -17.64 -5.02
N PHE A 39 -19.03 -18.32 -4.86
CA PHE A 39 -19.16 -19.56 -4.09
C PHE A 39 -18.86 -19.45 -2.60
N GLU A 40 -19.04 -18.26 -2.02
CA GLU A 40 -18.95 -17.99 -0.58
C GLU A 40 -20.10 -18.61 0.22
N GLN A 41 -20.17 -19.95 0.21
CA GLN A 41 -21.24 -20.76 0.80
C GLN A 41 -22.63 -20.52 0.17
N THR A 42 -22.65 -19.96 -1.04
CA THR A 42 -23.86 -19.66 -1.80
C THR A 42 -23.64 -19.88 -3.30
N LEU A 43 -24.71 -20.20 -4.03
CA LEU A 43 -24.73 -20.24 -5.50
C LEU A 43 -25.29 -18.94 -6.12
N ALA A 44 -25.43 -17.88 -5.32
CA ALA A 44 -25.92 -16.59 -5.78
C ALA A 44 -24.89 -15.87 -6.68
N ASP A 45 -25.42 -15.11 -7.66
CA ASP A 45 -24.64 -14.14 -8.42
C ASP A 45 -24.43 -12.88 -7.57
N SER A 46 -23.18 -12.57 -7.24
CA SER A 46 -22.80 -11.42 -6.41
C SER A 46 -23.10 -10.07 -7.09
N THR A 47 -23.30 -10.06 -8.41
CA THR A 47 -23.71 -8.84 -9.13
C THR A 47 -25.20 -8.53 -8.98
N GLY A 48 -26.00 -9.50 -8.49
CA GLY A 48 -27.45 -9.40 -8.34
C GLY A 48 -28.23 -9.32 -9.65
N LYS A 49 -27.60 -9.60 -10.80
CA LYS A 49 -28.22 -9.51 -12.13
C LYS A 49 -28.92 -10.82 -12.53
N PHE A 50 -28.41 -11.95 -12.05
CA PHE A 50 -28.92 -13.28 -12.36
C PHE A 50 -29.39 -14.00 -11.10
N ALA A 51 -30.27 -14.99 -11.29
CA ALA A 51 -30.68 -15.88 -10.19
C ALA A 51 -29.51 -16.78 -9.73
N ALA A 52 -29.64 -17.34 -8.53
CA ALA A 52 -28.70 -18.35 -8.04
C ALA A 52 -28.69 -19.58 -8.96
N GLY A 53 -27.52 -20.21 -9.06
CA GLY A 53 -27.37 -21.51 -9.72
C GLY A 53 -28.21 -22.59 -9.02
N GLN A 54 -28.71 -23.54 -9.81
CA GLN A 54 -29.53 -24.65 -9.34
C GLN A 54 -28.72 -25.95 -9.39
N ILE A 55 -28.73 -26.71 -8.32
CA ILE A 55 -28.03 -27.99 -8.28
C ILE A 55 -28.84 -29.01 -9.09
N ILE A 56 -28.17 -29.69 -10.00
CA ILE A 56 -28.73 -30.75 -10.85
C ILE A 56 -27.92 -32.04 -10.70
N GLY A 57 -28.48 -33.16 -11.14
CA GLY A 57 -27.76 -34.43 -11.14
C GLY A 57 -26.55 -34.44 -12.09
N SER A 58 -25.94 -35.62 -12.23
CA SER A 58 -24.75 -35.85 -13.07
C SER A 58 -24.88 -35.50 -14.56
N ARG A 59 -26.04 -35.07 -15.06
CA ARG A 59 -26.27 -34.69 -16.47
C ARG A 59 -27.26 -33.55 -16.54
N ILE A 60 -27.14 -32.73 -17.59
CA ILE A 60 -28.09 -31.64 -17.88
C ILE A 60 -29.51 -32.18 -18.06
N GLY A 61 -29.65 -33.26 -18.83
CA GLY A 61 -30.93 -33.90 -19.13
C GLY A 61 -30.74 -35.27 -19.77
N PRO A 62 -31.84 -35.98 -20.06
CA PRO A 62 -31.80 -37.35 -20.57
C PRO A 62 -31.32 -37.44 -22.02
N VAL A 63 -31.48 -36.35 -22.79
CA VAL A 63 -31.05 -36.24 -24.19
C VAL A 63 -30.51 -34.82 -24.46
N PRO A 64 -29.64 -34.64 -25.47
CA PRO A 64 -29.09 -33.34 -25.82
C PRO A 64 -30.15 -32.30 -26.16
N GLY A 65 -30.06 -31.12 -25.56
CA GLY A 65 -31.01 -30.02 -25.72
C GLY A 65 -32.18 -30.02 -24.74
N GLU A 66 -32.35 -31.06 -23.91
CA GLU A 66 -33.32 -31.06 -22.81
C GLU A 66 -32.62 -30.80 -21.47
N VAL A 67 -33.28 -30.07 -20.58
CA VAL A 67 -32.87 -29.87 -19.19
C VAL A 67 -33.80 -30.70 -18.30
N ALA A 68 -33.24 -31.53 -17.42
CA ALA A 68 -34.02 -32.31 -16.47
C ALA A 68 -34.73 -31.40 -15.45
N PRO A 69 -35.93 -31.77 -14.97
CA PRO A 69 -36.60 -31.05 -13.91
C PRO A 69 -35.73 -30.94 -12.65
N VAL A 70 -35.70 -29.75 -12.06
CA VAL A 70 -34.99 -29.45 -10.81
C VAL A 70 -35.95 -29.73 -9.64
N ASP A 71 -36.19 -31.02 -9.39
CA ASP A 71 -37.22 -31.48 -8.45
C ASP A 71 -36.64 -32.18 -7.21
N ALA A 72 -35.32 -32.28 -7.12
CA ALA A 72 -34.61 -33.00 -6.07
C ALA A 72 -33.88 -32.04 -5.11
N GLU A 73 -34.00 -32.30 -3.82
CA GLU A 73 -33.20 -31.64 -2.78
C GLU A 73 -31.77 -32.17 -2.83
N TRP A 74 -30.90 -31.47 -3.54
CA TRP A 74 -29.47 -31.74 -3.55
C TRP A 74 -28.77 -30.80 -2.56
N GLU A 75 -27.78 -31.33 -1.86
CA GLU A 75 -26.85 -30.53 -1.07
C GLU A 75 -25.51 -30.45 -1.80
N ILE A 76 -24.92 -29.26 -1.80
CA ILE A 76 -23.60 -29.04 -2.36
C ILE A 76 -22.63 -28.69 -1.24
N GLU A 77 -21.44 -29.26 -1.34
CA GLU A 77 -20.39 -29.07 -0.36
C GLU A 77 -19.53 -27.86 -0.73
N TYR A 78 -19.12 -27.09 0.27
CA TYR A 78 -18.14 -26.00 0.12
C TYR A 78 -16.85 -26.37 0.84
N ARG A 79 -15.71 -25.95 0.28
CA ARG A 79 -14.36 -26.16 0.82
C ARG A 79 -13.56 -24.86 0.71
N ASP A 80 -12.36 -24.83 1.28
CA ASP A 80 -11.44 -23.70 1.13
C ASP A 80 -11.17 -23.44 -0.37
N GLY A 81 -11.50 -22.22 -0.80
CA GLY A 81 -11.35 -21.76 -2.17
C GLY A 81 -9.95 -21.29 -2.50
N GLN A 82 -9.75 -20.88 -3.76
CA GLN A 82 -8.60 -20.06 -4.10
C GLN A 82 -8.78 -18.65 -3.51
N ILE A 83 -10.02 -18.16 -3.46
CA ILE A 83 -10.44 -16.98 -2.70
C ILE A 83 -11.60 -17.44 -1.81
N GLY A 84 -11.49 -17.23 -0.49
CA GLY A 84 -12.56 -17.58 0.46
C GLY A 84 -13.02 -19.04 0.36
N SER A 85 -14.24 -19.28 -0.11
CA SER A 85 -14.86 -20.61 -0.20
C SER A 85 -15.14 -21.01 -1.65
N ALA A 86 -14.89 -22.26 -2.01
CA ALA A 86 -15.20 -22.83 -3.32
C ALA A 86 -16.29 -23.89 -3.25
N VAL A 87 -16.98 -24.08 -4.36
CA VAL A 87 -17.96 -25.17 -4.50
C VAL A 87 -17.27 -26.47 -4.89
N ARG A 88 -17.64 -27.58 -4.22
CA ARG A 88 -17.13 -28.93 -4.51
C ARG A 88 -18.16 -29.77 -5.26
N LEU A 89 -17.75 -30.25 -6.43
CA LEU A 89 -18.47 -31.26 -7.20
C LEU A 89 -17.83 -32.62 -6.97
N ASP A 90 -18.63 -33.61 -6.59
CA ASP A 90 -18.17 -34.95 -6.20
C ASP A 90 -18.35 -36.02 -7.29
N GLY A 91 -18.75 -35.60 -8.49
CA GLY A 91 -19.06 -36.50 -9.61
C GLY A 91 -20.51 -36.99 -9.67
N SER A 92 -21.36 -36.65 -8.69
CA SER A 92 -22.78 -37.03 -8.69
C SER A 92 -23.72 -35.93 -9.19
N GLN A 93 -23.22 -34.69 -9.23
CA GLN A 93 -24.01 -33.47 -9.46
C GLN A 93 -23.25 -32.42 -10.27
N GLY A 94 -24.00 -31.45 -10.78
CA GLY A 94 -23.48 -30.24 -11.42
C GLY A 94 -24.35 -29.04 -11.04
N ILE A 95 -24.01 -27.88 -11.59
CA ILE A 95 -24.77 -26.64 -11.34
C ILE A 95 -25.32 -26.15 -12.66
N LEU A 96 -26.64 -25.98 -12.72
CA LEU A 96 -27.34 -25.28 -13.79
C LEU A 96 -27.34 -23.78 -13.49
N LEU A 97 -26.73 -23.01 -14.38
CA LEU A 97 -26.73 -21.56 -14.31
C LEU A 97 -27.95 -21.01 -15.09
N PRO A 98 -28.43 -19.80 -14.76
CA PRO A 98 -29.50 -19.14 -15.50
C PRO A 98 -29.25 -19.07 -17.01
N SER A 99 -30.30 -18.89 -17.82
CA SER A 99 -30.11 -18.55 -19.23
C SER A 99 -29.63 -17.10 -19.38
N GLY A 100 -29.06 -16.78 -20.54
CA GLY A 100 -28.68 -15.41 -20.88
C GLY A 100 -27.37 -14.90 -20.27
N LEU A 101 -26.55 -15.75 -19.61
CA LEU A 101 -25.21 -15.33 -19.16
C LEU A 101 -24.33 -14.84 -20.32
N ILE A 102 -24.47 -15.47 -21.49
CA ILE A 102 -23.80 -15.08 -22.74
C ILE A 102 -24.88 -15.02 -23.83
N THR A 103 -25.00 -13.87 -24.51
CA THR A 103 -26.07 -13.60 -25.50
C THR A 103 -25.54 -13.23 -26.89
N GLY A 104 -24.22 -13.16 -27.06
CA GLY A 104 -23.57 -12.76 -28.30
C GLY A 104 -22.25 -13.50 -28.55
N ASN A 105 -21.44 -12.96 -29.45
CA ASN A 105 -20.16 -13.54 -29.89
C ASN A 105 -18.92 -12.79 -29.38
N THR A 106 -19.09 -11.96 -28.36
CA THR A 106 -18.01 -11.33 -27.62
C THR A 106 -18.28 -11.52 -26.13
N TYR A 107 -17.36 -12.19 -25.43
CA TYR A 107 -17.48 -12.48 -24.01
C TYR A 107 -16.14 -12.94 -23.40
N THR A 108 -16.06 -13.01 -22.07
CA THR A 108 -15.01 -13.72 -21.35
C THR A 108 -15.60 -14.65 -20.32
N ILE A 109 -15.07 -15.86 -20.24
CA ILE A 109 -15.34 -16.82 -19.15
C ILE A 109 -14.06 -16.92 -18.32
N SER A 110 -14.12 -16.70 -17.02
CA SER A 110 -13.01 -16.86 -16.07
C SER A 110 -13.46 -17.70 -14.89
N LEU A 111 -12.68 -18.71 -14.51
CA LEU A 111 -12.93 -19.52 -13.33
C LEU A 111 -11.64 -20.13 -12.78
N TRP A 112 -11.61 -20.36 -11.48
CA TRP A 112 -10.59 -21.17 -10.83
C TRP A 112 -11.09 -22.59 -10.68
N VAL A 113 -10.22 -23.57 -10.95
CA VAL A 113 -10.56 -25.00 -10.84
C VAL A 113 -9.45 -25.76 -10.15
N LYS A 114 -9.82 -26.75 -9.34
CA LYS A 114 -8.90 -27.70 -8.70
C LYS A 114 -9.45 -29.11 -8.88
N PRO A 115 -9.13 -29.77 -10.01
CA PRO A 115 -9.61 -31.12 -10.29
C PRO A 115 -9.05 -32.13 -9.28
N GLU A 116 -9.90 -32.94 -8.67
CA GLU A 116 -9.47 -34.12 -7.89
C GLU A 116 -9.17 -35.29 -8.86
N THR A 117 -9.93 -35.36 -9.96
CA THR A 117 -9.69 -36.31 -11.05
C THR A 117 -9.85 -35.61 -12.39
N ILE A 118 -9.09 -36.06 -13.39
CA ILE A 118 -9.21 -35.57 -14.77
C ILE A 118 -9.70 -36.72 -15.63
N THR A 119 -10.84 -36.50 -16.28
CA THR A 119 -11.45 -37.41 -17.24
C THR A 119 -11.63 -36.66 -18.55
N THR A 120 -11.28 -37.29 -19.67
CA THR A 120 -11.45 -36.69 -21.00
C THR A 120 -12.91 -36.31 -21.23
N PHE A 121 -13.15 -35.16 -21.88
CA PHE A 121 -14.46 -34.57 -22.20
C PHE A 121 -15.23 -33.94 -21.03
N THR A 122 -14.78 -34.12 -19.79
CA THR A 122 -15.47 -33.58 -18.63
C THR A 122 -15.36 -32.05 -18.57
N PRO A 123 -16.48 -31.31 -18.59
CA PRO A 123 -16.45 -29.85 -18.56
C PRO A 123 -16.20 -29.32 -17.15
N THR A 124 -15.45 -28.24 -17.03
CA THR A 124 -15.54 -27.35 -15.86
C THR A 124 -16.63 -26.31 -16.08
N PHE A 125 -16.69 -25.72 -17.28
CA PHE A 125 -17.78 -24.88 -17.77
C PHE A 125 -18.31 -25.42 -19.09
N PHE A 126 -19.63 -25.41 -19.26
CA PHE A 126 -20.31 -25.82 -20.49
C PHE A 126 -21.42 -24.83 -20.83
N GLY A 127 -21.56 -24.48 -22.10
CA GLY A 127 -22.59 -23.57 -22.59
C GLY A 127 -23.13 -24.03 -23.93
N ALA A 128 -24.44 -24.06 -24.11
CA ALA A 128 -25.08 -24.65 -25.28
C ALA A 128 -26.32 -23.90 -25.74
N ALA A 129 -26.40 -23.63 -27.04
CA ALA A 129 -27.61 -23.14 -27.69
C ALA A 129 -28.55 -24.27 -28.11
N ALA A 130 -27.99 -25.46 -28.37
CA ALA A 130 -28.71 -26.69 -28.68
C ALA A 130 -27.82 -27.89 -28.35
N GLY A 131 -28.39 -29.10 -28.40
CA GLY A 131 -27.62 -30.34 -28.18
C GLY A 131 -26.44 -30.54 -29.13
N SER A 132 -26.41 -29.83 -30.26
CA SER A 132 -25.33 -29.91 -31.26
C SER A 132 -24.45 -28.66 -31.33
N SER A 133 -24.91 -27.52 -30.80
CA SER A 133 -24.21 -26.22 -30.84
C SER A 133 -23.87 -25.76 -29.42
N TRP A 134 -22.61 -25.90 -29.05
CA TRP A 134 -22.13 -25.69 -27.67
C TRP A 134 -20.64 -25.37 -27.63
N ILE A 135 -20.20 -24.85 -26.48
CA ILE A 135 -18.81 -24.70 -26.08
C ILE A 135 -18.56 -25.44 -24.75
N SER A 136 -17.32 -25.88 -24.54
CA SER A 136 -16.90 -26.59 -23.33
C SER A 136 -15.47 -26.22 -22.98
N VAL A 137 -15.27 -25.75 -21.75
CA VAL A 137 -13.94 -25.60 -21.16
C VAL A 137 -13.64 -26.90 -20.41
N VAL A 138 -12.60 -27.62 -20.83
CA VAL A 138 -12.28 -28.95 -20.31
C VAL A 138 -10.85 -29.01 -19.76
N PRO A 139 -10.61 -29.66 -18.61
CA PRO A 139 -9.26 -29.98 -18.15
C PRO A 139 -8.51 -30.92 -19.09
N ALA A 140 -9.23 -31.84 -19.76
CA ALA A 140 -8.70 -32.75 -20.78
C ALA A 140 -9.70 -32.94 -21.93
N GLY A 141 -9.32 -32.50 -23.12
CA GLY A 141 -10.10 -32.67 -24.36
C GLY A 141 -9.69 -33.89 -25.18
N PRO A 142 -10.39 -34.18 -26.29
CA PRO A 142 -10.16 -35.36 -27.13
C PRO A 142 -8.75 -35.49 -27.71
N ILE A 143 -8.05 -34.38 -27.84
CA ILE A 143 -6.75 -34.32 -28.51
C ILE A 143 -5.67 -34.22 -27.43
N GLY A 144 -4.93 -35.32 -27.27
CA GLY A 144 -3.77 -35.40 -26.38
C GLY A 144 -4.08 -35.26 -24.89
N ASP A 145 -5.35 -35.36 -24.48
CA ASP A 145 -5.84 -35.12 -23.11
C ASP A 145 -5.42 -33.74 -22.57
N GLN A 146 -5.34 -32.75 -23.46
CA GLN A 146 -4.90 -31.40 -23.14
C GLN A 146 -6.08 -30.52 -22.72
N THR A 147 -5.81 -29.59 -21.81
CA THR A 147 -6.76 -28.54 -21.43
C THR A 147 -7.10 -27.69 -22.66
N MET A 148 -8.38 -27.39 -22.87
CA MET A 148 -8.82 -26.65 -24.06
C MET A 148 -10.19 -26.01 -23.91
N ILE A 149 -10.47 -25.08 -24.83
CA ILE A 149 -11.82 -24.69 -25.21
C ILE A 149 -12.23 -25.52 -26.44
N TRP A 150 -13.38 -26.16 -26.36
CA TRP A 150 -13.88 -27.10 -27.37
C TRP A 150 -15.30 -26.72 -27.79
N SER A 151 -15.69 -26.93 -29.06
CA SER A 151 -17.06 -26.66 -29.52
C SER A 151 -17.66 -27.77 -30.39
N GLY A 152 -18.98 -27.88 -30.36
CA GLY A 152 -19.78 -28.83 -31.18
C GLY A 152 -20.12 -28.31 -32.58
N GLU A 153 -20.63 -29.21 -33.45
CA GLU A 153 -21.03 -29.09 -34.88
C GLU A 153 -20.11 -28.26 -35.80
N ASN A 154 -19.93 -26.99 -35.49
CA ASN A 154 -18.80 -26.19 -35.95
C ASN A 154 -17.59 -26.50 -35.08
N TRP A 155 -17.00 -27.68 -35.32
CA TRP A 155 -15.87 -28.20 -34.55
C TRP A 155 -14.74 -27.19 -34.43
N TYR A 156 -14.34 -26.92 -33.19
CA TYR A 156 -13.21 -26.06 -32.87
C TYR A 156 -12.41 -26.66 -31.71
N ASP A 157 -11.09 -26.80 -31.90
CA ASP A 157 -10.17 -27.33 -30.89
C ASP A 157 -9.17 -26.25 -30.47
N GLY A 158 -9.45 -25.57 -29.36
CA GLY A 158 -8.59 -24.53 -28.79
C GLY A 158 -7.57 -25.10 -27.80
N ILE A 159 -6.56 -25.80 -28.32
CA ILE A 159 -5.62 -26.63 -27.56
C ILE A 159 -4.55 -25.77 -26.85
N THR A 160 -4.36 -25.94 -25.53
CA THR A 160 -3.39 -25.15 -24.74
C THR A 160 -1.96 -25.71 -24.70
N GLU A 161 -1.72 -26.84 -25.35
CA GLU A 161 -0.46 -27.61 -25.32
C GLU A 161 -0.04 -28.09 -23.93
N MET A 162 -0.96 -28.07 -22.95
CA MET A 162 -0.74 -28.57 -21.60
C MET A 162 -2.01 -29.19 -21.02
N THR A 163 -1.86 -29.91 -19.91
CA THR A 163 -2.96 -30.37 -19.08
C THR A 163 -2.78 -29.75 -17.70
N ILE A 164 -3.82 -29.16 -17.14
CA ILE A 164 -3.76 -28.64 -15.76
C ILE A 164 -3.53 -29.78 -14.76
N PRO A 165 -2.82 -29.53 -13.65
CA PRO A 165 -2.59 -30.53 -12.62
C PRO A 165 -3.87 -30.89 -11.84
N THR A 166 -3.89 -32.10 -11.28
CA THR A 166 -4.83 -32.47 -10.21
C THR A 166 -4.38 -31.93 -8.87
N ASP A 167 -5.33 -31.70 -7.95
CA ASP A 167 -5.09 -31.25 -6.57
C ASP A 167 -4.33 -29.91 -6.43
N GLU A 168 -4.27 -29.12 -7.51
CA GLU A 168 -3.69 -27.79 -7.56
C GLU A 168 -4.64 -26.80 -8.26
N TRP A 169 -4.73 -25.57 -7.76
CA TRP A 169 -5.57 -24.54 -8.36
C TRP A 169 -5.01 -24.08 -9.70
N SER A 170 -5.87 -24.02 -10.71
CA SER A 170 -5.57 -23.45 -12.02
C SER A 170 -6.63 -22.42 -12.40
N HIS A 171 -6.20 -21.24 -12.84
CA HIS A 171 -7.07 -20.19 -13.37
C HIS A 171 -7.22 -20.38 -14.87
N LEU A 172 -8.45 -20.65 -15.32
CA LEU A 172 -8.80 -20.81 -16.73
C LEU A 172 -9.57 -19.58 -17.18
N VAL A 173 -9.09 -18.93 -18.25
CA VAL A 173 -9.79 -17.80 -18.86
C VAL A 173 -9.90 -17.99 -20.37
N VAL A 174 -11.12 -17.84 -20.91
CA VAL A 174 -11.40 -17.86 -22.34
C VAL A 174 -11.98 -16.51 -22.73
N CYS A 175 -11.27 -15.76 -23.57
CA CYS A 175 -11.73 -14.48 -24.13
C CYS A 175 -12.14 -14.70 -25.58
N VAL A 176 -13.36 -14.35 -25.95
CA VAL A 176 -13.89 -14.39 -27.31
C VAL A 176 -14.27 -12.99 -27.76
N ASN A 177 -13.87 -12.60 -28.97
CA ASN A 177 -14.22 -11.33 -29.58
C ASN A 177 -14.49 -11.49 -31.08
N ALA A 178 -15.76 -11.64 -31.45
CA ALA A 178 -16.22 -11.76 -32.83
C ALA A 178 -15.39 -12.77 -33.66
N GLY A 179 -15.19 -13.97 -33.09
CA GLY A 179 -14.44 -15.07 -33.72
C GLY A 179 -12.95 -15.14 -33.37
N ASP A 180 -12.31 -14.07 -32.86
CA ASP A 180 -11.01 -14.19 -32.19
C ASP A 180 -11.21 -14.89 -30.84
N VAL A 181 -10.42 -15.91 -30.54
CA VAL A 181 -10.45 -16.61 -29.25
C VAL A 181 -9.06 -16.71 -28.66
N ARG A 182 -8.97 -16.49 -27.35
CA ARG A 182 -7.75 -16.68 -26.58
C ARG A 182 -8.06 -17.47 -25.33
N MET A 183 -7.17 -18.40 -24.99
CA MET A 183 -7.25 -19.13 -23.73
C MET A 183 -5.98 -18.89 -22.92
N TYR A 184 -6.18 -18.55 -21.65
CA TYR A 184 -5.12 -18.34 -20.67
C TYR A 184 -5.21 -19.40 -19.58
N VAL A 185 -4.03 -19.83 -19.11
CA VAL A 185 -3.90 -20.69 -17.93
C VAL A 185 -2.94 -20.01 -16.97
N ASN A 186 -3.40 -19.69 -15.76
CA ASN A 186 -2.61 -19.01 -14.73
C ASN A 186 -2.01 -17.68 -15.22
N GLY A 187 -2.85 -16.84 -15.84
CA GLY A 187 -2.44 -15.53 -16.39
C GLY A 187 -1.68 -15.59 -17.72
N LEU A 188 -1.17 -16.75 -18.13
CA LEU A 188 -0.36 -16.91 -19.35
C LEU A 188 -1.22 -17.30 -20.55
N GLU A 189 -1.10 -16.59 -21.69
CA GLU A 189 -1.74 -16.96 -22.96
C GLU A 189 -1.17 -18.31 -23.42
N ARG A 190 -2.03 -19.33 -23.51
CA ARG A 190 -1.67 -20.69 -23.96
C ARG A 190 -2.19 -21.02 -25.34
N PHE A 191 -3.25 -20.35 -25.76
CA PHE A 191 -3.83 -20.54 -27.08
C PHE A 191 -4.37 -19.22 -27.63
N ARG A 192 -4.24 -19.06 -28.94
CA ARG A 192 -4.89 -18.01 -29.73
C ARG A 192 -5.36 -18.59 -31.06
N GLY A 193 -6.57 -18.25 -31.45
CA GLY A 193 -7.13 -18.63 -32.73
C GLY A 193 -8.16 -17.62 -33.25
N ILE A 194 -8.60 -17.86 -34.48
CA ILE A 194 -9.64 -17.09 -35.18
C ILE A 194 -10.76 -18.03 -35.60
N ASP A 195 -11.84 -17.50 -36.18
CA ASP A 195 -13.01 -18.24 -36.67
C ASP A 195 -13.70 -19.10 -35.60
N PHE A 196 -13.62 -18.68 -34.33
CA PHE A 196 -14.34 -19.32 -33.24
C PHE A 196 -15.87 -19.19 -33.45
N PRO A 197 -16.65 -20.27 -33.28
CA PRO A 197 -18.06 -20.27 -33.66
C PRO A 197 -18.91 -19.32 -32.79
N ASP A 198 -19.85 -18.65 -33.46
CA ASP A 198 -20.90 -17.87 -32.82
C ASP A 198 -22.03 -18.81 -32.37
N VAL A 199 -21.98 -19.24 -31.11
CA VAL A 199 -22.93 -20.20 -30.54
C VAL A 199 -24.19 -19.51 -30.02
N PHE A 200 -24.09 -18.29 -29.48
CA PHE A 200 -25.11 -17.71 -28.62
C PHE A 200 -25.89 -16.54 -29.22
N SER A 201 -25.43 -15.94 -30.33
CA SER A 201 -26.12 -14.78 -30.89
C SER A 201 -27.54 -15.12 -31.35
N GLY A 202 -28.52 -14.40 -30.79
CA GLY A 202 -29.94 -14.58 -31.12
C GLY A 202 -30.59 -15.82 -30.50
N VAL A 203 -29.94 -16.45 -29.52
CA VAL A 203 -30.48 -17.62 -28.80
C VAL A 203 -31.18 -17.15 -27.53
N GLU A 204 -32.50 -17.41 -27.43
CA GLU A 204 -33.31 -16.96 -26.28
C GLU A 204 -33.07 -17.80 -25.01
N GLU A 205 -32.92 -19.12 -25.15
CA GLU A 205 -32.80 -20.06 -24.02
C GLU A 205 -31.54 -20.93 -24.14
N ALA A 206 -30.36 -20.29 -24.10
CA ALA A 206 -29.10 -21.02 -23.98
C ALA A 206 -28.96 -21.64 -22.57
N VAL A 207 -28.37 -22.84 -22.52
CA VAL A 207 -28.11 -23.60 -21.29
C VAL A 207 -26.65 -23.42 -20.88
N PHE A 208 -26.41 -23.12 -19.60
CA PHE A 208 -25.08 -23.00 -19.04
C PHE A 208 -24.94 -23.88 -17.80
N THR A 209 -23.86 -24.65 -17.69
CA THR A 209 -23.62 -25.52 -16.54
C THR A 209 -22.17 -25.51 -16.08
N LEU A 210 -21.98 -25.86 -14.81
CA LEU A 210 -20.69 -26.20 -14.23
C LEU A 210 -20.61 -27.70 -13.95
N GLY A 211 -19.48 -28.29 -14.32
CA GLY A 211 -19.14 -29.67 -14.01
C GLY A 211 -19.89 -30.77 -14.77
N VAL A 212 -20.94 -30.44 -15.54
CA VAL A 212 -21.75 -31.43 -16.27
C VAL A 212 -22.06 -30.99 -17.69
N ASN A 213 -22.24 -31.96 -18.59
CA ASN A 213 -22.86 -31.79 -19.91
C ASN A 213 -23.93 -32.90 -20.10
N TRP A 214 -24.36 -33.17 -21.34
CA TRP A 214 -25.34 -34.23 -21.64
C TRP A 214 -24.78 -35.65 -21.73
N TRP A 215 -23.46 -35.83 -21.88
CA TRP A 215 -22.88 -37.11 -22.29
C TRP A 215 -21.89 -37.66 -21.29
N ASP A 216 -20.97 -36.82 -20.84
CA ASP A 216 -19.68 -37.22 -20.27
C ASP A 216 -19.71 -37.28 -18.73
N PRO A 217 -18.83 -38.07 -18.11
CA PRO A 217 -18.71 -38.12 -16.65
C PRO A 217 -18.57 -36.71 -16.03
N PRO A 218 -19.21 -36.44 -14.89
CA PRO A 218 -19.15 -35.11 -14.28
C PRO A 218 -17.78 -34.80 -13.71
N PHE A 219 -17.52 -33.51 -13.54
CA PHE A 219 -16.34 -33.00 -12.88
C PHE A 219 -16.29 -33.42 -11.42
N VAL A 220 -15.10 -33.80 -10.97
CA VAL A 220 -14.80 -34.10 -9.57
C VAL A 220 -13.69 -33.15 -9.14
N GLY A 221 -14.01 -32.22 -8.25
CA GLY A 221 -13.08 -31.21 -7.78
C GLY A 221 -13.76 -29.93 -7.32
N LEU A 222 -12.95 -28.89 -7.13
CA LEU A 222 -13.41 -27.57 -6.71
C LEU A 222 -13.49 -26.62 -7.90
N ILE A 223 -14.53 -25.77 -7.90
CA ILE A 223 -14.66 -24.62 -8.79
C ILE A 223 -14.84 -23.39 -7.92
N ASP A 224 -14.16 -22.31 -8.30
CA ASP A 224 -14.17 -21.06 -7.56
C ASP A 224 -14.25 -19.86 -8.51
N GLU A 225 -14.82 -18.75 -8.03
CA GLU A 225 -14.67 -17.43 -8.66
C GLU A 225 -15.09 -17.37 -10.15
N LEU A 226 -16.22 -17.99 -10.53
CA LEU A 226 -16.76 -17.94 -11.90
C LEU A 226 -17.19 -16.51 -12.24
N ARG A 227 -16.60 -15.94 -13.29
CA ARG A 227 -16.96 -14.63 -13.84
C ARG A 227 -17.28 -14.72 -15.32
N ILE A 228 -18.37 -14.07 -15.71
CA ILE A 228 -18.75 -13.89 -17.11
C ILE A 228 -18.71 -12.40 -17.44
N TYR A 229 -18.01 -12.04 -18.50
CA TYR A 229 -17.98 -10.69 -19.04
C TYR A 229 -18.62 -10.64 -20.44
N GLU A 230 -19.34 -9.56 -20.75
CA GLU A 230 -19.93 -9.22 -22.06
C GLU A 230 -18.89 -8.65 -23.04
N ARG A 231 -17.60 -8.74 -22.69
CA ARG A 231 -16.46 -8.31 -23.52
C ARG A 231 -15.29 -9.26 -23.39
N ALA A 232 -14.36 -9.20 -24.34
CA ALA A 232 -13.06 -9.83 -24.19
C ALA A 232 -12.17 -9.02 -23.23
N LEU A 233 -11.60 -9.68 -22.22
CA LEU A 233 -10.59 -9.08 -21.34
C LEU A 233 -9.24 -8.97 -22.05
N SER A 234 -8.51 -7.91 -21.74
CA SER A 234 -7.11 -7.72 -22.14
C SER A 234 -6.16 -8.64 -21.35
N PRO A 235 -4.94 -8.92 -21.87
CA PRO A 235 -3.95 -9.71 -21.13
C PRO A 235 -3.63 -9.18 -19.74
N THR A 236 -3.60 -7.84 -19.57
CA THR A 236 -3.34 -7.19 -18.28
C THR A 236 -4.46 -7.46 -17.27
N GLU A 237 -5.72 -7.43 -17.71
CA GLU A 237 -6.86 -7.75 -16.85
C GLU A 237 -6.87 -9.21 -16.42
N VAL A 238 -6.51 -10.12 -17.33
CA VAL A 238 -6.38 -11.55 -17.03
C VAL A 238 -5.25 -11.81 -16.02
N ASP A 239 -4.09 -11.17 -16.18
CA ASP A 239 -3.00 -11.26 -15.21
C ASP A 239 -3.43 -10.70 -13.84
N LYS A 240 -4.18 -9.59 -13.83
CA LYS A 240 -4.69 -8.99 -12.60
C LYS A 240 -5.66 -9.92 -11.85
N LEU A 241 -6.58 -10.59 -12.55
CA LEU A 241 -7.46 -11.60 -11.96
C LEU A 241 -6.67 -12.78 -11.37
N PHE A 242 -5.62 -13.23 -12.08
CA PHE A 242 -4.77 -14.32 -11.61
C PHE A 242 -3.97 -13.94 -10.36
N ARG A 243 -3.31 -12.77 -10.37
CA ARG A 243 -2.46 -12.31 -9.26
C ARG A 243 -3.25 -11.95 -8.01
N ARG A 244 -4.45 -11.37 -8.14
CA ARG A 244 -5.35 -11.09 -7.00
C ARG A 244 -5.55 -12.34 -6.14
N ALA A 245 -5.84 -13.48 -6.77
CA ALA A 245 -6.12 -14.72 -6.04
C ALA A 245 -4.91 -15.33 -5.31
N ARG A 246 -3.67 -14.91 -5.63
CA ARG A 246 -2.46 -15.39 -4.96
C ARG A 246 -2.10 -14.58 -3.70
N GLU A 247 -2.73 -13.42 -3.50
CA GLU A 247 -2.26 -12.43 -2.52
C GLU A 247 -3.32 -12.01 -1.47
N VAL A 248 -4.57 -12.49 -1.56
CA VAL A 248 -5.58 -12.23 -0.52
C VAL A 248 -5.44 -13.25 0.61
N VAL A 249 -4.37 -13.14 1.40
CA VAL A 249 -4.29 -13.77 2.73
C VAL A 249 -4.45 -12.66 3.76
N ARG A 250 -5.66 -12.51 4.29
CA ARG A 250 -5.90 -11.55 5.38
C ARG A 250 -5.14 -12.03 6.63
N PRO A 251 -4.30 -11.17 7.24
CA PRO A 251 -3.76 -11.48 8.55
C PRO A 251 -4.90 -11.67 9.56
N ASN A 252 -4.66 -12.53 10.55
CA ASN A 252 -5.56 -12.63 11.70
C ASN A 252 -5.74 -11.24 12.34
N PRO A 253 -6.91 -10.94 12.93
CA PRO A 253 -7.11 -9.69 13.67
C PRO A 253 -5.94 -9.37 14.61
N PRO A 254 -5.27 -8.22 14.44
CA PRO A 254 -4.05 -7.90 15.19
C PRO A 254 -4.36 -7.61 16.66
N VAL A 255 -3.43 -7.99 17.54
CA VAL A 255 -3.45 -7.59 18.96
C VAL A 255 -2.38 -6.55 19.18
N PHE A 256 -2.77 -5.28 19.33
CA PHE A 256 -1.81 -4.19 19.53
C PHE A 256 -1.35 -4.09 20.99
N ARG A 257 -0.05 -3.85 21.18
CA ARG A 257 0.51 -3.48 22.48
C ARG A 257 1.24 -2.14 22.37
N GLU A 258 0.77 -1.18 23.16
CA GLU A 258 1.20 0.21 23.08
C GLU A 258 2.44 0.51 23.92
N VAL A 259 3.22 1.49 23.47
CA VAL A 259 4.38 2.06 24.17
C VAL A 259 4.39 3.58 24.01
N SER A 260 5.02 4.26 24.96
CA SER A 260 5.18 5.72 24.96
C SER A 260 6.65 6.06 24.72
N VAL A 261 6.98 6.29 23.45
CA VAL A 261 8.26 6.84 23.01
C VAL A 261 7.96 8.14 22.27
N HIS A 262 8.39 9.27 22.82
CA HIS A 262 8.30 10.57 22.16
C HIS A 262 9.51 10.71 21.22
N ASP A 263 9.30 11.24 20.02
CA ASP A 263 10.35 11.41 18.99
C ASP A 263 11.07 10.09 18.61
N PRO A 264 10.34 9.05 18.15
CA PRO A 264 10.93 7.74 17.88
C PRO A 264 11.80 7.73 16.62
N VAL A 265 13.09 7.38 16.77
CA VAL A 265 13.97 6.93 15.68
C VAL A 265 14.04 5.39 15.67
N ALA A 266 13.85 4.78 14.50
CA ALA A 266 13.78 3.33 14.33
C ALA A 266 15.07 2.73 13.77
N ILE A 267 15.39 1.50 14.17
CA ILE A 267 16.43 0.64 13.57
C ILE A 267 16.03 -0.83 13.75
N LYS A 268 16.39 -1.71 12.81
CA LYS A 268 16.21 -3.16 12.93
C LYS A 268 17.57 -3.82 13.16
N VAL A 269 17.66 -4.68 14.17
CA VAL A 269 18.85 -5.47 14.50
C VAL A 269 18.42 -6.90 14.77
N ASP A 270 19.04 -7.87 14.09
CA ASP A 270 18.79 -9.31 14.26
C ASP A 270 17.30 -9.71 14.22
N GLY A 271 16.52 -9.09 13.33
CA GLY A 271 15.09 -9.36 13.17
C GLY A 271 14.16 -8.56 14.09
N THR A 272 14.69 -7.85 15.09
CA THR A 272 13.91 -7.04 16.04
C THR A 272 14.01 -5.56 15.70
N TYR A 273 12.86 -4.87 15.66
CA TYR A 273 12.81 -3.41 15.54
C TYR A 273 12.96 -2.77 16.91
N TYR A 274 13.78 -1.73 16.97
CA TYR A 274 14.00 -0.90 18.14
C TYR A 274 13.60 0.54 17.83
N THR A 275 13.03 1.23 18.82
CA THR A 275 12.86 2.68 18.77
C THR A 275 13.53 3.34 19.96
N PHE A 276 14.20 4.47 19.71
CA PHE A 276 14.78 5.34 20.71
C PHE A 276 14.18 6.73 20.58
N GLY A 277 13.97 7.42 21.68
CA GLY A 277 13.39 8.76 21.62
C GLY A 277 13.85 9.69 22.73
N SER A 278 13.11 10.77 22.89
CA SER A 278 13.28 11.72 23.98
C SER A 278 13.23 11.03 25.35
N HIS A 279 13.86 11.67 26.33
CA HIS A 279 13.93 11.25 27.73
C HIS A 279 14.64 9.90 27.97
N LEU A 280 15.43 9.42 27.00
CA LEU A 280 15.96 8.04 26.98
C LEU A 280 14.83 7.00 27.06
N ALA A 281 13.66 7.32 26.49
CA ALA A 281 12.64 6.32 26.24
C ALA A 281 13.08 5.40 25.09
N SER A 282 12.81 4.10 25.22
CA SER A 282 13.04 3.13 24.16
C SER A 282 12.07 1.96 24.24
N ALA A 283 11.82 1.34 23.10
CA ALA A 283 10.96 0.17 22.97
C ALA A 283 11.50 -0.79 21.89
N LYS A 284 10.95 -2.00 21.85
CA LYS A 284 11.23 -2.98 20.79
C LYS A 284 10.01 -3.77 20.38
N SER A 285 10.03 -4.34 19.18
CA SER A 285 8.98 -5.19 18.62
C SER A 285 9.57 -6.09 17.54
N ASP A 286 9.07 -7.33 17.42
CA ASP A 286 9.45 -8.24 16.33
C ASP A 286 8.47 -8.16 15.15
N ASP A 287 7.29 -7.56 15.34
CA ASP A 287 6.18 -7.57 14.38
C ASP A 287 5.65 -6.15 14.04
N LEU A 288 6.24 -5.09 14.61
CA LEU A 288 5.82 -3.68 14.52
C LEU A 288 4.43 -3.37 15.14
N ILE A 289 3.76 -4.37 15.71
CA ILE A 289 2.38 -4.32 16.21
C ILE A 289 2.37 -4.41 17.74
N GLN A 290 3.11 -5.36 18.30
CA GLN A 290 3.24 -5.61 19.72
C GLN A 290 4.57 -5.07 20.23
N TRP A 291 4.51 -3.94 20.93
CA TRP A 291 5.69 -3.28 21.45
C TRP A 291 5.96 -3.59 22.93
N GLN A 292 7.23 -3.75 23.27
CA GLN A 292 7.73 -3.85 24.63
C GLN A 292 8.51 -2.59 25.00
N GLN A 293 8.05 -1.86 26.01
CA GLN A 293 8.81 -0.73 26.57
C GLN A 293 10.08 -1.25 27.28
N LEU A 294 11.23 -0.64 26.98
CA LEU A 294 12.52 -0.97 27.57
C LEU A 294 12.98 0.07 28.60
N SER A 295 12.78 1.35 28.29
CA SER A 295 13.10 2.48 29.18
C SER A 295 12.15 3.64 28.94
N THR A 296 12.03 4.56 29.91
CA THR A 296 11.08 5.69 29.86
C THR A 296 11.66 7.03 30.31
N ASN A 297 12.81 7.05 30.99
CA ASN A 297 13.34 8.28 31.58
C ASN A 297 14.86 8.26 31.81
N VAL A 298 15.44 9.46 31.95
CA VAL A 298 16.82 9.67 32.42
C VAL A 298 16.89 9.37 33.92
N SER A 299 17.44 8.21 34.26
CA SER A 299 17.57 7.75 35.64
C SER A 299 18.74 6.80 35.82
N ASN A 300 19.15 6.58 37.07
CA ASN A 300 20.22 5.63 37.38
C ASN A 300 19.84 4.17 37.08
N ARG A 301 18.55 3.88 36.91
CA ARG A 301 18.01 2.55 36.59
C ARG A 301 17.71 2.38 35.11
N ASN A 302 18.05 3.35 34.27
CA ASN A 302 17.84 3.24 32.83
C ASN A 302 18.68 2.06 32.29
N ARG A 303 18.03 1.17 31.53
CA ARG A 303 18.64 -0.04 30.99
C ARG A 303 19.65 0.25 29.88
N ILE A 304 19.32 1.22 29.02
CA ILE A 304 20.11 1.61 27.85
C ILE A 304 21.36 2.39 28.28
N VAL A 305 21.20 3.28 29.28
CA VAL A 305 22.29 4.10 29.85
C VAL A 305 22.28 3.98 31.38
N PRO A 306 22.93 2.97 31.97
CA PRO A 306 23.04 2.87 33.42
C PRO A 306 23.68 4.12 34.03
N ASN A 307 23.19 4.60 35.17
CA ASN A 307 23.68 5.83 35.80
C ASN A 307 23.64 7.06 34.87
N ALA A 308 22.65 7.18 33.99
CA ALA A 308 22.54 8.22 32.97
C ALA A 308 22.83 9.65 33.44
N ARG A 309 22.47 10.04 34.67
CA ARG A 309 22.75 11.38 35.20
C ARG A 309 24.23 11.67 35.43
N ILE A 310 25.02 10.62 35.69
CA ILE A 310 26.46 10.69 35.85
C ILE A 310 27.12 10.56 34.48
N GLU A 311 26.72 9.54 33.71
CA GLU A 311 27.26 9.26 32.38
C GLU A 311 27.15 10.47 31.44
N LEU A 312 26.02 11.18 31.48
CA LEU A 312 25.72 12.29 30.58
C LEU A 312 25.93 13.68 31.23
N ALA A 313 26.57 13.74 32.40
CA ALA A 313 26.64 14.95 33.23
C ALA A 313 27.13 16.19 32.47
N GLU A 314 28.19 16.05 31.67
CA GLU A 314 28.76 17.15 30.89
C GLU A 314 27.71 17.81 29.97
N SER A 315 26.98 17.00 29.20
CA SER A 315 25.95 17.49 28.27
C SER A 315 24.72 18.06 29.00
N LEU A 316 24.32 17.44 30.11
CA LEU A 316 23.18 17.88 30.92
C LEU A 316 23.47 19.24 31.59
N GLU A 317 24.65 19.39 32.17
CA GLU A 317 25.13 20.64 32.75
C GLU A 317 25.31 21.73 31.68
N TRP A 318 25.81 21.37 30.50
CA TRP A 318 25.94 22.28 29.37
C TRP A 318 24.62 22.97 29.02
N ALA A 319 23.55 22.18 28.85
CA ALA A 319 22.23 22.70 28.47
C ALA A 319 21.37 23.15 29.66
N ASN A 320 21.85 22.97 30.90
CA ASN A 320 21.11 23.22 32.13
C ASN A 320 19.76 22.47 32.17
N THR A 321 19.82 21.17 31.90
CA THR A 321 18.65 20.28 31.82
C THR A 321 18.92 18.99 32.58
N ASP A 322 17.86 18.24 32.86
CA ASP A 322 17.93 16.97 33.58
C ASP A 322 17.44 15.78 32.75
N THR A 323 17.20 16.03 31.45
CA THR A 323 16.68 15.08 30.47
C THR A 323 17.42 15.20 29.14
N THR A 324 17.21 14.23 28.25
CA THR A 324 17.67 14.28 26.85
C THR A 324 16.47 14.40 25.93
N TRP A 325 16.65 15.02 24.76
CA TRP A 325 15.63 15.12 23.71
C TRP A 325 16.00 14.19 22.54
N ALA A 326 15.30 14.30 21.41
CA ALA A 326 15.33 13.41 20.25
C ALA A 326 16.69 12.80 19.89
N LYS A 327 16.61 11.62 19.28
CA LYS A 327 17.75 10.75 19.00
C LYS A 327 17.91 10.54 17.50
N GLY A 328 19.15 10.31 17.10
CA GLY A 328 19.52 9.69 15.84
C GLY A 328 20.36 8.45 16.13
N ILE A 329 20.23 7.40 15.33
CA ILE A 329 20.96 6.15 15.53
C ILE A 329 21.50 5.62 14.21
N ILE A 330 22.74 5.11 14.24
CA ILE A 330 23.35 4.45 13.11
C ILE A 330 24.36 3.39 13.59
N GLU A 331 24.55 2.34 12.82
CA GLU A 331 25.58 1.34 13.06
C GLU A 331 26.86 1.72 12.29
N LEU A 332 27.99 1.81 13.00
CA LEU A 332 29.31 2.07 12.43
C LEU A 332 30.32 1.18 13.16
N ASN A 333 31.27 0.59 12.43
CA ASN A 333 32.37 -0.19 13.00
C ASN A 333 31.92 -1.27 14.02
N ASP A 334 30.88 -2.02 13.66
CA ASP A 334 30.25 -3.07 14.50
C ASP A 334 29.76 -2.55 15.88
N LYS A 335 29.44 -1.25 15.97
CA LYS A 335 28.92 -0.58 17.17
C LYS A 335 27.73 0.29 16.81
N PHE A 336 26.91 0.58 17.80
CA PHE A 336 25.78 1.47 17.69
C PHE A 336 26.17 2.87 18.13
N TYR A 337 26.04 3.85 17.25
CA TYR A 337 26.28 5.26 17.49
C TYR A 337 24.94 5.96 17.65
N LEU A 338 24.67 6.43 18.87
CA LEU A 338 23.40 7.07 19.21
C LEU A 338 23.67 8.54 19.56
N TYR A 339 23.20 9.42 18.67
CA TYR A 339 23.29 10.86 18.82
C TYR A 339 22.07 11.35 19.57
N TYR A 340 22.26 12.22 20.56
CA TYR A 340 21.18 12.72 21.38
C TYR A 340 21.29 14.21 21.62
N SER A 341 20.14 14.82 21.84
CA SER A 341 20.04 16.26 22.09
C SER A 341 19.91 16.59 23.57
N VAL A 342 20.43 17.75 23.97
CA VAL A 342 20.19 18.36 25.29
C VAL A 342 19.83 19.83 25.10
N SER A 343 18.75 20.28 25.74
CA SER A 343 18.24 21.65 25.63
C SER A 343 17.26 21.99 26.76
N THR A 344 16.79 23.24 26.75
CA THR A 344 15.72 23.77 27.60
C THR A 344 14.72 24.55 26.75
N TRP A 345 13.46 24.54 27.17
CA TRP A 345 12.36 25.17 26.43
C TRP A 345 12.64 26.63 26.06
N GLY A 346 12.54 26.95 24.77
CA GLY A 346 12.72 28.31 24.23
C GLY A 346 14.17 28.82 24.21
N SER A 347 15.13 28.01 24.65
CA SER A 347 16.55 28.38 24.69
C SER A 347 17.27 27.91 23.43
N PRO A 348 18.14 28.74 22.81
CA PRO A 348 19.04 28.28 21.77
C PRO A 348 20.29 27.59 22.35
N ARG A 349 20.48 27.56 23.67
CA ARG A 349 21.62 26.91 24.33
C ARG A 349 21.38 25.40 24.39
N SER A 350 21.89 24.72 23.37
CA SER A 350 21.66 23.29 23.15
C SER A 350 22.92 22.62 22.64
N ALA A 351 22.93 21.29 22.64
CA ALA A 351 23.96 20.51 22.00
C ALA A 351 23.42 19.17 21.50
N ILE A 352 24.06 18.66 20.45
CA ILE A 352 23.99 17.25 20.05
C ILE A 352 25.28 16.60 20.56
N ALA A 353 25.12 15.47 21.24
CA ALA A 353 26.19 14.66 21.77
C ALA A 353 26.09 13.22 21.27
N LEU A 354 27.22 12.51 21.29
CA LEU A 354 27.34 11.13 20.86
C LEU A 354 27.52 10.21 22.06
N MET A 355 26.85 9.06 22.02
CA MET A 355 27.16 7.91 22.84
C MET A 355 27.25 6.64 21.98
N THR A 356 28.06 5.67 22.40
CA THR A 356 28.28 4.42 21.65
C THR A 356 28.08 3.18 22.51
N ALA A 357 27.66 2.08 21.89
CA ALA A 357 27.51 0.77 22.54
C ALA A 357 27.90 -0.37 21.60
N ASP A 358 28.36 -1.48 22.17
CA ASP A 358 28.61 -2.74 21.42
C ASP A 358 27.30 -3.52 21.16
N HIS A 359 26.22 -3.17 21.85
CA HIS A 359 24.92 -3.84 21.73
C HIS A 359 23.81 -2.80 21.65
N ILE A 360 22.77 -3.07 20.85
CA ILE A 360 21.67 -2.13 20.60
C ILE A 360 20.93 -1.73 21.88
N GLU A 361 20.79 -2.64 22.85
CA GLU A 361 20.17 -2.39 24.16
C GLU A 361 21.14 -1.80 25.21
N GLY A 362 22.35 -1.40 24.81
CA GLY A 362 23.37 -0.79 25.66
C GLY A 362 24.29 -1.80 26.38
N PRO A 363 25.11 -1.33 27.35
CA PRO A 363 25.13 0.05 27.86
C PRO A 363 25.80 1.03 26.88
N TYR A 364 25.18 2.18 26.64
CA TYR A 364 25.80 3.26 25.88
C TYR A 364 26.69 4.13 26.76
N GLN A 365 27.82 4.57 26.19
CA GLN A 365 28.85 5.38 26.85
C GLN A 365 29.05 6.71 26.13
N TYR A 366 29.10 7.80 26.89
CA TYR A 366 29.28 9.15 26.37
C TYR A 366 30.64 9.32 25.67
N GLN A 367 30.63 9.92 24.49
CA GLN A 367 31.83 10.19 23.69
C GLN A 367 32.18 11.68 23.60
N GLY A 368 31.20 12.57 23.73
CA GLY A 368 31.40 14.01 23.62
C GLY A 368 30.23 14.76 22.97
N MET A 369 30.21 16.09 23.12
CA MET A 369 29.35 16.98 22.34
C MET A 369 29.97 17.23 20.96
N ILE A 370 29.24 16.93 19.91
CA ILE A 370 29.72 17.07 18.52
C ILE A 370 29.40 18.45 17.93
N ILE A 371 28.32 19.09 18.37
CA ILE A 371 27.92 20.43 17.94
C ILE A 371 27.04 21.10 19.00
N ASN A 372 27.16 22.42 19.13
CA ASN A 372 26.48 23.22 20.14
C ASN A 372 25.97 24.54 19.56
N SER A 373 24.90 25.07 20.14
CA SER A 373 24.29 26.35 19.76
C SER A 373 24.12 27.28 20.97
N GLY A 374 23.81 28.56 20.72
CA GLY A 374 23.40 29.50 21.78
C GLY A 374 24.53 30.22 22.54
N ILE A 375 25.80 30.06 22.14
CA ILE A 375 26.92 30.83 22.68
C ILE A 375 27.17 32.09 21.82
N GLN A 376 27.43 33.24 22.45
CA GLN A 376 28.17 34.32 21.79
C GLN A 376 29.60 33.82 21.47
N GLY A 377 29.87 33.48 20.19
CA GLY A 377 31.23 33.14 19.73
C GLY A 377 31.49 31.66 19.42
N ALA A 378 30.51 30.92 18.88
CA ALA A 378 30.67 29.52 18.47
C ALA A 378 31.70 29.28 17.33
N ALA A 379 32.36 30.34 16.83
CA ALA A 379 33.60 30.28 16.06
C ALA A 379 34.39 31.59 16.30
N PRO A 380 35.72 31.62 16.13
CA PRO A 380 36.48 32.88 16.13
C PRO A 380 35.88 33.87 15.12
N GLY A 381 35.17 34.90 15.61
CA GLY A 381 34.71 36.04 14.80
C GLY A 381 33.21 36.11 14.43
N GLN A 382 32.32 35.20 14.87
CA GLN A 382 30.87 35.29 14.57
C GLN A 382 29.98 35.13 15.83
N SER A 383 29.01 36.04 16.01
CA SER A 383 27.99 35.96 17.06
C SER A 383 26.85 35.02 16.66
N TYR A 384 26.36 34.19 17.58
CA TYR A 384 25.18 33.35 17.32
C TYR A 384 23.94 34.18 17.00
N ASN A 385 23.27 33.91 15.88
CA ASN A 385 22.03 34.55 15.47
C ASN A 385 20.95 33.51 15.22
N ARG A 386 19.97 33.46 16.13
CA ARG A 386 18.88 32.48 16.15
C ARG A 386 17.94 32.54 14.93
N ALA A 387 18.03 33.56 14.10
CA ALA A 387 17.24 33.65 12.86
C ALA A 387 17.88 32.89 11.69
N ILE A 388 19.19 32.64 11.75
CA ILE A 388 19.97 32.03 10.66
C ILE A 388 20.76 30.80 11.10
N HIS A 389 21.18 30.71 12.37
CA HIS A 389 21.89 29.57 12.93
C HIS A 389 20.89 28.59 13.56
N PRO A 390 21.10 27.28 13.43
CA PRO A 390 20.19 26.27 13.94
C PRO A 390 20.18 26.23 15.47
N ASN A 391 19.18 25.56 16.01
CA ASN A 391 19.28 24.96 17.34
C ASN A 391 19.94 23.60 17.17
N ALA A 392 21.00 23.32 17.95
CA ALA A 392 21.72 22.05 17.89
C ALA A 392 20.93 20.97 18.64
N ILE A 393 19.82 20.51 18.06
CA ILE A 393 19.00 19.37 18.50
C ILE A 393 18.45 18.60 17.30
N ASP A 394 17.77 17.49 17.57
CA ASP A 394 17.06 16.61 16.63
C ASP A 394 17.95 16.05 15.51
N PRO A 395 19.00 15.29 15.84
CA PRO A 395 19.87 14.67 14.85
C PRO A 395 19.20 13.47 14.18
N ASP A 396 19.39 13.35 12.87
CA ASP A 396 19.08 12.17 12.06
C ASP A 396 20.27 11.84 11.15
N LEU A 397 20.58 10.55 11.02
CA LEU A 397 21.80 10.05 10.41
C LEU A 397 21.46 9.09 9.28
N PHE A 398 22.15 9.24 8.15
CA PHE A 398 21.98 8.34 7.02
C PHE A 398 23.25 8.27 6.18
N PHE A 399 23.43 7.14 5.50
CA PHE A 399 24.39 7.02 4.40
C PHE A 399 23.73 7.42 3.09
N ASP A 400 24.45 8.16 2.26
CA ASP A 400 24.04 8.37 0.89
C ASP A 400 24.45 7.20 -0.02
N THR A 401 24.00 7.25 -1.27
CA THR A 401 24.28 6.23 -2.30
C THR A 401 25.77 6.12 -2.68
N GLU A 402 26.60 7.07 -2.26
CA GLU A 402 28.06 7.08 -2.47
C GLU A 402 28.84 6.61 -1.22
N GLY A 403 28.13 6.28 -0.14
CA GLY A 403 28.73 5.83 1.12
C GLY A 403 29.23 6.96 2.03
N ARG A 404 28.86 8.22 1.76
CA ARG A 404 29.14 9.34 2.67
C ARG A 404 28.12 9.33 3.81
N LEU A 405 28.59 9.60 5.01
CA LEU A 405 27.76 9.69 6.20
C LEU A 405 27.28 11.14 6.39
N TRP A 406 25.98 11.32 6.55
CA TRP A 406 25.37 12.63 6.76
C TRP A 406 24.64 12.68 8.09
N MET A 407 24.61 13.87 8.70
CA MET A 407 23.72 14.23 9.80
C MET A 407 22.88 15.43 9.41
N VAL A 408 21.56 15.25 9.31
CA VAL A 408 20.61 16.37 9.26
C VAL A 408 20.12 16.66 10.67
N TYR A 409 19.95 17.93 11.03
CA TYR A 409 19.55 18.32 12.36
C TYR A 409 18.91 19.72 12.39
N GLY A 410 18.19 20.02 13.46
CA GLY A 410 17.65 21.34 13.73
C GLY A 410 16.23 21.33 14.27
N SER A 411 15.89 22.41 14.98
CA SER A 411 14.53 22.69 15.44
C SER A 411 14.38 24.20 15.52
N TYR A 412 13.31 24.74 14.94
CA TYR A 412 12.95 26.15 14.94
C TYR A 412 14.09 27.05 14.40
N PHE A 413 14.24 28.25 14.97
CA PHE A 413 15.40 29.12 14.81
C PHE A 413 15.90 29.29 13.36
N GLY A 414 17.15 28.94 13.07
CA GLY A 414 17.77 29.04 11.75
C GLY A 414 17.34 27.97 10.74
N GLY A 415 16.51 27.00 11.13
CA GLY A 415 16.06 25.92 10.27
C GLY A 415 16.96 24.68 10.33
N MET A 416 16.65 23.72 9.45
CA MET A 416 17.31 22.43 9.35
C MET A 416 18.62 22.55 8.58
N HIS A 417 19.68 21.96 9.11
CA HIS A 417 21.01 21.97 8.53
C HIS A 417 21.53 20.55 8.36
N ILE A 418 22.47 20.37 7.43
CA ILE A 418 23.13 19.09 7.17
C ILE A 418 24.65 19.22 7.26
N LEU A 419 25.29 18.23 7.88
CA LEU A 419 26.73 18.09 8.03
C LEU A 419 27.17 16.73 7.46
N GLU A 420 28.32 16.71 6.79
CA GLU A 420 29.00 15.47 6.46
C GLU A 420 29.80 15.01 7.69
N LEU A 421 29.71 13.73 8.02
CA LEU A 421 30.43 13.10 9.12
C LEU A 421 31.50 12.15 8.59
N ASP A 422 32.54 11.95 9.38
CA ASP A 422 33.52 10.90 9.16
C ASP A 422 32.93 9.53 9.56
N PRO A 423 32.78 8.57 8.63
CA PRO A 423 32.20 7.26 8.93
C PRO A 423 33.05 6.42 9.89
N GLU A 424 34.34 6.71 10.04
CA GLU A 424 35.22 5.99 10.96
C GLU A 424 35.01 6.43 12.42
N THR A 425 34.65 7.70 12.63
CA THR A 425 34.62 8.29 13.97
C THR A 425 33.23 8.74 14.40
N GLY A 426 32.31 8.99 13.47
CA GLY A 426 31.01 9.61 13.73
C GLY A 426 31.08 11.13 14.01
N TRP A 427 32.25 11.76 13.84
CA TRP A 427 32.40 13.19 14.07
C TRP A 427 32.16 14.01 12.80
N PRO A 428 31.64 15.24 12.91
CA PRO A 428 31.58 16.13 11.75
C PRO A 428 32.98 16.36 11.14
N LEU A 429 33.06 16.34 9.80
CA LEU A 429 34.28 16.76 9.11
C LEU A 429 34.62 18.23 9.47
N PRO A 430 35.92 18.61 9.50
CA PRO A 430 36.34 19.95 9.93
C PRO A 430 35.83 21.06 9.01
N ASP A 431 35.82 22.29 9.55
CA ASP A 431 35.57 23.55 8.81
C ASP A 431 34.18 23.72 8.16
N GLN A 432 33.17 22.95 8.58
CA GLN A 432 31.78 23.07 8.09
C GLN A 432 30.92 24.11 8.84
N GLY A 433 31.34 24.55 10.03
CA GLY A 433 30.50 25.36 10.91
C GLY A 433 29.21 24.61 11.30
N TYR A 434 28.05 25.22 11.05
CA TYR A 434 26.75 24.55 11.25
C TYR A 434 26.32 23.67 10.05
N GLY A 435 27.11 23.63 8.97
CA GLY A 435 26.74 22.91 7.76
C GLY A 435 25.82 23.70 6.82
N LYS A 436 25.25 23.02 5.83
CA LYS A 436 24.38 23.63 4.81
C LYS A 436 22.93 23.66 5.30
N ARG A 437 22.27 24.83 5.26
CA ARG A 437 20.84 24.94 5.53
C ARG A 437 20.03 24.32 4.39
N LEU A 438 19.03 23.50 4.71
CA LEU A 438 18.20 22.79 3.73
C LEU A 438 16.74 23.28 3.71
N TRP A 439 16.19 23.60 4.88
CA TRP A 439 14.78 23.97 5.06
C TRP A 439 14.64 24.90 6.26
N GLY A 440 13.75 25.87 6.22
CA GLY A 440 13.39 26.64 7.40
C GLY A 440 14.27 27.86 7.62
N GLY A 441 14.13 28.46 8.80
CA GLY A 441 14.80 29.71 9.18
C GLY A 441 13.82 30.78 9.62
N SER A 442 14.35 31.87 10.16
CA SER A 442 13.55 32.98 10.69
C SER A 442 12.53 32.54 11.76
N GLN A 443 12.93 31.59 12.62
CA GLN A 443 12.13 31.06 13.74
C GLN A 443 10.84 30.34 13.33
N ALA A 444 10.78 29.78 12.11
CA ALA A 444 9.66 28.95 11.69
C ALA A 444 9.45 27.76 12.65
N ALA A 445 8.20 27.46 13.01
CA ALA A 445 7.85 26.35 13.88
C ALA A 445 7.92 25.02 13.12
N MET A 446 9.13 24.45 13.07
CA MET A 446 9.43 23.19 12.40
C MET A 446 10.62 22.48 13.07
N GLU A 447 10.61 21.15 13.09
CA GLU A 447 11.65 20.34 13.75
C GLU A 447 11.59 18.87 13.33
N GLY A 448 12.41 18.03 13.96
CA GLY A 448 12.45 16.57 13.73
C GLY A 448 12.77 16.21 12.28
N PRO A 449 13.93 16.66 11.72
CA PRO A 449 14.33 16.31 10.38
C PRO A 449 14.64 14.82 10.27
N HIS A 450 14.21 14.19 9.18
CA HIS A 450 14.57 12.82 8.84
C HIS A 450 14.71 12.66 7.33
N ILE A 451 15.78 12.02 6.85
CA ILE A 451 16.01 11.78 5.41
C ILE A 451 16.12 10.29 5.13
N GLU A 452 15.32 9.82 4.17
CA GLU A 452 15.34 8.43 3.70
C GLU A 452 15.51 8.39 2.18
N TYR A 453 16.42 7.54 1.70
CA TYR A 453 16.61 7.31 0.27
C TYR A 453 15.72 6.17 -0.23
N ASN A 454 15.04 6.37 -1.36
CA ASN A 454 14.34 5.32 -2.06
C ASN A 454 15.05 4.94 -3.37
N PRO A 455 15.58 3.71 -3.51
CA PRO A 455 16.26 3.27 -4.73
C PRO A 455 15.34 3.07 -5.93
N GLU A 456 14.03 2.89 -5.72
CA GLU A 456 13.06 2.70 -6.82
C GLU A 456 12.79 4.03 -7.54
N THR A 457 12.67 5.11 -6.78
CA THR A 457 12.38 6.44 -7.32
C THR A 457 13.66 7.25 -7.57
N GLY A 458 14.78 6.88 -6.94
CA GLY A 458 16.05 7.59 -7.04
C GLY A 458 16.11 8.89 -6.21
N TYR A 459 15.16 9.12 -5.30
CA TYR A 459 15.08 10.33 -4.49
C TYR A 459 15.41 10.09 -3.02
N TYR A 460 16.01 11.11 -2.40
CA TYR A 460 16.03 11.34 -0.96
C TYR A 460 14.74 12.07 -0.57
N TYR A 461 13.99 11.54 0.38
CA TYR A 461 12.79 12.17 0.94
C TYR A 461 13.12 12.79 2.28
N PHE A 462 12.93 14.09 2.39
CA PHE A 462 13.18 14.86 3.58
C PHE A 462 11.86 15.11 4.32
N PHE A 463 11.69 14.42 5.43
CA PHE A 463 10.57 14.57 6.36
C PHE A 463 10.89 15.57 7.46
N ILE A 464 9.89 16.36 7.86
CA ILE A 464 9.94 17.25 9.03
C ILE A 464 8.56 17.34 9.66
N SER A 465 8.49 17.86 10.88
CA SER A 465 7.22 18.22 11.51
C SER A 465 7.02 19.73 11.60
N TYR A 466 5.85 20.22 11.21
CA TYR A 466 5.43 21.62 11.35
C TYR A 466 4.51 21.81 12.55
N GLY A 467 4.50 23.01 13.11
CA GLY A 467 3.69 23.37 14.28
C GLY A 467 4.43 23.12 15.59
N THR A 468 3.70 23.12 16.70
CA THR A 468 4.25 22.72 18.01
C THR A 468 3.68 21.35 18.39
N LEU A 469 4.46 20.55 19.13
CA LEU A 469 4.11 19.17 19.50
C LEU A 469 2.89 19.03 20.42
N ALA A 470 2.51 20.10 21.14
CA ALA A 470 1.42 20.08 22.11
C ALA A 470 0.06 19.78 21.43
N ALA A 471 -0.94 19.36 22.20
CA ALA A 471 -2.25 19.01 21.66
C ALA A 471 -2.94 20.19 20.93
N ASP A 472 -2.63 21.42 21.34
CA ASP A 472 -3.11 22.68 20.74
C ASP A 472 -2.13 23.28 19.71
N GLY A 473 -1.08 22.55 19.37
CA GLY A 473 0.04 23.02 18.56
C GLY A 473 -0.06 22.78 17.06
N GLY A 474 -0.97 21.91 16.64
CA GLY A 474 -1.21 21.60 15.23
C GLY A 474 -0.05 20.85 14.56
N TYR A 475 0.63 19.98 15.31
CA TYR A 475 1.77 19.22 14.78
C TYR A 475 1.34 18.38 13.57
N ASN A 476 2.14 18.38 12.52
CA ASN A 476 1.84 17.67 11.28
C ASN A 476 3.11 17.29 10.52
N ILE A 477 3.10 16.12 9.88
CA ILE A 477 4.25 15.60 9.12
C ILE A 477 4.24 16.17 7.71
N ARG A 478 5.41 16.61 7.26
CA ARG A 478 5.67 17.17 5.93
C ARG A 478 6.75 16.37 5.22
N VAL A 479 6.72 16.37 3.89
CA VAL A 479 7.78 15.80 3.06
C VAL A 479 8.11 16.67 1.85
N ALA A 480 9.38 16.65 1.47
CA ALA A 480 9.95 17.16 0.21
C ALA A 480 10.95 16.13 -0.33
N ARG A 481 11.44 16.27 -1.57
CA ARG A 481 12.41 15.34 -2.15
C ARG A 481 13.54 16.01 -2.92
N SER A 482 14.66 15.32 -3.06
CA SER A 482 15.82 15.71 -3.88
C SER A 482 16.53 14.49 -4.45
N GLU A 483 17.18 14.62 -5.60
CA GLU A 483 18.10 13.59 -6.11
C GLU A 483 19.43 13.59 -5.33
N ASN A 484 19.71 14.63 -4.54
CA ASN A 484 20.95 14.79 -3.79
C ASN A 484 20.67 14.75 -2.27
N PRO A 485 21.54 14.12 -1.46
CA PRO A 485 21.35 14.02 -0.01
C PRO A 485 21.32 15.39 0.68
N ASP A 486 22.07 16.37 0.15
CA ASP A 486 22.14 17.74 0.67
C ASP A 486 21.28 18.74 -0.13
N GLY A 487 20.32 18.26 -0.93
CA GLY A 487 19.38 19.10 -1.67
C GLY A 487 19.95 19.76 -2.94
N PRO A 488 19.24 20.73 -3.54
CA PRO A 488 18.02 21.38 -3.05
C PRO A 488 16.81 20.43 -3.02
N TYR A 489 15.96 20.61 -2.01
CA TYR A 489 14.72 19.84 -1.83
C TYR A 489 13.52 20.63 -2.35
N PHE A 490 12.62 19.96 -3.04
CA PHE A 490 11.38 20.54 -3.57
C PHE A 490 10.16 19.77 -3.09
N ASP A 491 9.01 20.42 -3.01
CA ASP A 491 7.71 19.78 -2.75
C ASP A 491 6.99 19.43 -4.06
N PRO A 492 5.85 18.70 -4.03
CA PRO A 492 5.07 18.40 -5.23
C PRO A 492 4.66 19.62 -6.06
N ALA A 493 4.52 20.80 -5.44
CA ALA A 493 4.17 22.04 -6.12
C ALA A 493 5.39 22.73 -6.78
N GLY A 494 6.59 22.14 -6.69
CA GLY A 494 7.84 22.70 -7.18
C GLY A 494 8.40 23.84 -6.31
N GLY A 495 7.88 24.00 -5.10
CA GLY A 495 8.40 24.96 -4.13
C GLY A 495 9.77 24.53 -3.63
N ASP A 496 10.73 25.45 -3.63
CA ASP A 496 12.08 25.21 -3.09
C ASP A 496 12.09 25.38 -1.56
N MET A 497 12.43 24.32 -0.84
CA MET A 497 12.34 24.28 0.63
C MET A 497 13.26 25.29 1.34
N ILE A 498 14.33 25.77 0.68
CA ILE A 498 15.19 26.80 1.26
C ILE A 498 14.47 28.16 1.42
N ARG A 499 13.35 28.35 0.70
CA ARG A 499 12.50 29.56 0.74
C ARG A 499 11.38 29.47 1.78
N ALA A 500 11.13 28.28 2.32
CA ALA A 500 10.15 28.06 3.38
C ALA A 500 10.68 28.61 4.71
N THR A 501 10.51 29.92 4.94
CA THR A 501 11.07 30.62 6.11
C THR A 501 10.00 31.44 6.84
N GLY A 502 10.15 31.58 8.16
CA GLY A 502 9.19 32.32 8.98
C GLY A 502 7.75 31.89 8.71
N ALA A 503 6.86 32.85 8.44
CA ALA A 503 5.45 32.59 8.18
C ALA A 503 5.15 31.94 6.81
N SER A 504 6.02 32.09 5.79
CA SER A 504 5.75 31.52 4.46
C SER A 504 5.83 29.99 4.45
N THR A 505 6.54 29.42 5.41
CA THR A 505 6.72 27.99 5.66
C THR A 505 5.46 27.15 5.44
N MET A 506 4.30 27.62 5.91
CA MET A 506 3.04 26.87 5.84
C MET A 506 2.55 26.57 4.41
N LEU A 507 3.11 27.24 3.40
CA LEU A 507 2.77 27.05 1.99
C LEU A 507 3.59 25.93 1.32
N TYR A 508 4.65 25.45 1.98
CA TYR A 508 5.64 24.54 1.44
C TYR A 508 5.59 23.17 2.11
N GLY A 509 5.96 22.14 1.35
CA GLY A 509 6.05 20.75 1.82
C GLY A 509 4.70 20.05 1.79
N ALA A 510 4.69 18.84 1.24
CA ALA A 510 3.52 17.98 1.19
C ALA A 510 3.08 17.58 2.60
N LYS A 511 1.85 17.90 3.00
CA LYS A 511 1.30 17.50 4.30
C LYS A 511 0.77 16.07 4.21
N LEU A 512 1.44 15.13 4.86
CA LEU A 512 1.04 13.72 4.84
C LEU A 512 -0.10 13.42 5.84
N VAL A 513 -0.04 14.04 7.03
CA VAL A 513 -1.02 13.85 8.08
C VAL A 513 -1.06 15.06 9.01
N GLY A 514 -2.24 15.39 9.54
CA GLY A 514 -2.43 16.33 10.64
C GLY A 514 -3.53 15.84 11.58
N ASN A 515 -4.11 16.71 12.39
CA ASN A 515 -5.18 16.31 13.31
C ASN A 515 -6.42 15.81 12.55
N PHE A 516 -6.91 14.61 12.88
CA PHE A 516 -8.09 14.03 12.25
C PHE A 516 -8.87 13.14 13.21
N LEU A 517 -10.13 12.86 12.84
CA LEU A 517 -10.98 11.85 13.48
C LEU A 517 -11.86 11.18 12.41
N PHE A 518 -11.68 9.87 12.22
CA PHE A 518 -12.65 9.03 11.53
C PHE A 518 -13.85 8.82 12.46
N ALA A 519 -14.94 9.51 12.16
CA ALA A 519 -16.08 9.65 13.07
C ALA A 519 -16.83 8.32 13.32
N GLU A 520 -16.92 7.44 12.32
CA GLU A 520 -17.58 6.13 12.45
C GLU A 520 -16.68 5.12 13.17
N SER A 521 -15.36 5.24 12.99
CA SER A 521 -14.37 4.36 13.64
C SER A 521 -13.99 4.80 15.06
N ASP A 522 -14.24 6.07 15.42
CA ASP A 522 -13.69 6.72 16.64
C ASP A 522 -12.15 6.63 16.74
N ILE A 523 -11.47 6.56 15.59
CA ILE A 523 -10.00 6.60 15.49
C ILE A 523 -9.58 8.00 15.08
N GLY A 524 -8.70 8.63 15.86
CA GLY A 524 -8.17 9.94 15.52
C GLY A 524 -6.85 10.25 16.20
N TYR A 525 -6.09 11.14 15.58
CA TYR A 525 -4.79 11.62 16.05
C TYR A 525 -4.82 13.13 16.26
N VAL A 526 -4.06 13.57 17.26
CA VAL A 526 -3.79 14.97 17.55
C VAL A 526 -2.29 15.16 17.59
N SER A 527 -1.80 16.18 16.88
CA SER A 527 -0.39 16.49 16.76
C SER A 527 0.49 15.27 16.43
N PRO A 528 0.20 14.49 15.37
CA PRO A 528 1.09 13.44 14.91
C PRO A 528 2.38 14.04 14.31
N GLY A 529 3.54 13.56 14.75
CA GLY A 529 4.81 14.00 14.19
C GLY A 529 6.06 13.50 14.89
N HIS A 530 7.16 14.20 14.61
CA HIS A 530 8.54 13.83 14.88
C HIS A 530 8.81 12.39 14.45
N ASN A 531 8.80 12.20 13.13
CA ASN A 531 8.87 10.87 12.56
C ASN A 531 10.30 10.45 12.21
N SER A 532 10.51 9.15 12.20
CA SER A 532 11.53 8.49 11.39
C SER A 532 10.85 7.55 10.41
N THR A 533 11.60 7.05 9.44
CA THR A 533 11.18 5.99 8.54
C THR A 533 12.19 4.85 8.54
N TYR A 534 11.77 3.69 8.05
CA TYR A 534 12.63 2.54 7.89
C TYR A 534 12.18 1.73 6.68
N TYR A 535 13.09 1.50 5.73
CA TYR A 535 12.90 0.52 4.67
C TYR A 535 13.31 -0.88 5.14
N ASP A 536 12.33 -1.78 5.26
CA ASP A 536 12.60 -3.18 5.49
C ASP A 536 12.80 -3.91 4.16
N LYS A 537 14.05 -4.28 3.87
CA LYS A 537 14.43 -5.00 2.65
C LYS A 537 13.84 -6.42 2.57
N GLU A 538 13.60 -7.07 3.70
CA GLU A 538 13.03 -8.43 3.73
C GLU A 538 11.54 -8.39 3.41
N LEU A 539 10.85 -7.36 3.89
CA LEU A 539 9.42 -7.16 3.63
C LEU A 539 9.14 -6.37 2.34
N GLY A 540 10.14 -5.66 1.80
CA GLY A 540 9.97 -4.74 0.67
C GLY A 540 9.06 -3.56 1.00
N LYS A 541 9.09 -3.06 2.25
CA LYS A 541 8.13 -2.06 2.75
C LYS A 541 8.81 -0.88 3.43
N TYR A 542 8.26 0.30 3.24
CA TYR A 542 8.60 1.48 4.04
C TYR A 542 7.61 1.65 5.18
N PHE A 543 8.14 1.89 6.38
CA PHE A 543 7.36 2.21 7.57
C PHE A 543 7.67 3.62 8.03
N ILE A 544 6.67 4.32 8.53
CA ILE A 544 6.85 5.60 9.24
C ILE A 544 6.53 5.41 10.73
N PHE A 545 7.49 5.76 11.58
CA PHE A 545 7.39 5.73 13.03
C PHE A 545 7.24 7.15 13.54
N PHE A 546 6.24 7.42 14.36
CA PHE A 546 6.00 8.76 14.90
C PHE A 546 5.30 8.66 16.24
N HIS A 547 5.27 9.75 17.00
CA HIS A 547 4.41 9.83 18.17
C HIS A 547 3.17 10.65 17.84
N THR A 548 2.08 10.39 18.56
CA THR A 548 0.87 11.19 18.45
C THR A 548 0.11 11.24 19.75
N ARG A 549 -0.63 12.33 19.95
CA ARG A 549 -1.66 12.49 20.98
C ARG A 549 -3.01 12.07 20.42
N PHE A 550 -4.05 12.10 21.24
CA PHE A 550 -5.37 11.59 20.87
C PHE A 550 -6.49 12.57 21.22
N PRO A 551 -7.56 12.64 20.42
CA PRO A 551 -8.75 13.41 20.74
C PRO A 551 -9.24 13.13 22.17
N GLY A 552 -9.44 14.19 22.96
CA GLY A 552 -9.95 14.08 24.33
C GLY A 552 -8.98 13.52 25.38
N ARG A 553 -7.70 13.26 25.05
CA ARG A 553 -6.71 12.69 25.98
C ARG A 553 -5.57 13.64 26.40
N GLY A 554 -5.65 14.91 26.04
CA GLY A 554 -4.64 15.92 26.39
C GLY A 554 -3.26 15.56 25.84
N GLU A 555 -2.23 15.67 26.69
CA GLU A 555 -0.82 15.44 26.32
C GLU A 555 -0.39 13.96 26.35
N TYR A 556 -1.31 13.04 26.67
CA TYR A 556 -1.02 11.61 26.58
C TYR A 556 -0.66 11.25 25.14
N HIS A 557 0.48 10.56 24.95
CA HIS A 557 0.97 10.16 23.65
C HIS A 557 1.39 8.69 23.62
N ASN A 558 1.34 8.11 22.43
CA ASN A 558 1.89 6.79 22.12
C ASN A 558 2.65 6.86 20.79
N GLN A 559 3.57 5.91 20.60
CA GLN A 559 4.15 5.65 19.29
C GLN A 559 3.09 5.05 18.34
N ARG A 560 3.20 5.36 17.05
CA ARG A 560 2.45 4.75 15.95
C ARG A 560 3.39 4.34 14.82
N VAL A 561 2.96 3.33 14.09
CA VAL A 561 3.63 2.82 12.88
C VAL A 561 2.58 2.72 11.79
N HIS A 562 2.84 3.34 10.64
CA HIS A 562 2.00 3.24 9.44
C HIS A 562 2.87 2.82 8.26
N LEU A 563 2.28 2.21 7.24
CA LEU A 563 2.97 2.01 5.97
C LEU A 563 3.11 3.32 5.20
N LEU A 564 4.24 3.48 4.53
CA LEU A 564 4.43 4.43 3.44
C LEU A 564 4.45 3.66 2.12
N LEU A 565 3.67 4.13 1.16
CA LEU A 565 3.61 3.59 -0.20
C LEU A 565 3.99 4.69 -1.18
N MET A 566 4.51 4.34 -2.35
CA MET A 566 4.77 5.33 -3.40
C MET A 566 3.57 5.43 -4.34
N ASN A 567 3.13 6.66 -4.62
CA ASN A 567 2.17 6.91 -5.69
C ASN A 567 2.85 6.96 -7.06
N THR A 568 2.07 7.11 -8.13
CA THR A 568 2.56 7.14 -9.51
C THR A 568 3.38 8.39 -9.89
N GLU A 569 3.48 9.37 -8.98
CA GLU A 569 4.28 10.59 -9.16
C GLU A 569 5.56 10.55 -8.30
N ASP A 570 5.93 9.36 -7.81
CA ASP A 570 7.09 9.11 -6.96
C ASP A 570 7.05 9.86 -5.62
N TRP A 571 5.87 10.02 -5.03
CA TRP A 571 5.70 10.61 -3.70
C TRP A 571 5.18 9.59 -2.69
N PRO A 572 5.70 9.60 -1.44
CA PRO A 572 5.13 8.80 -0.37
C PRO A 572 3.71 9.26 -0.04
N VAL A 573 2.80 8.30 0.06
CA VAL A 573 1.48 8.43 0.67
C VAL A 573 1.45 7.56 1.92
N MET A 574 0.89 8.11 2.99
CA MET A 574 0.83 7.44 4.30
C MET A 574 -0.49 6.69 4.42
N ALA A 575 -0.41 5.41 4.79
CA ALA A 575 -1.60 4.58 4.96
C ALA A 575 -2.52 5.14 6.08
N PRO A 576 -3.86 5.18 5.90
CA PRO A 576 -4.75 5.83 6.86
C PRO A 576 -4.77 5.19 8.26
N HIS A 577 -4.68 3.86 8.34
CA HIS A 577 -4.65 3.11 9.60
C HIS A 577 -3.23 2.65 9.95
N ARG A 578 -3.02 2.36 11.25
CA ARG A 578 -1.75 1.82 11.75
C ARG A 578 -1.49 0.44 11.13
N TYR A 579 -0.22 0.11 10.91
CA TYR A 579 0.20 -1.16 10.35
C TYR A 579 -0.30 -2.34 11.19
N ALA A 580 -0.84 -3.34 10.51
CA ALA A 580 -1.49 -4.53 11.06
C ALA A 580 -1.05 -5.84 10.38
N GLY A 581 -0.04 -5.79 9.52
CA GLY A 581 0.43 -6.95 8.74
C GLY A 581 0.11 -6.86 7.25
N GLU A 582 -0.64 -5.85 6.82
CA GLU A 582 -1.12 -5.71 5.45
C GLU A 582 0.00 -5.56 4.41
N THR A 583 -0.28 -6.01 3.20
CA THR A 583 0.58 -5.86 2.01
C THR A 583 -0.29 -5.33 0.88
N PRO A 584 0.19 -4.43 0.01
CA PRO A 584 -0.53 -4.05 -1.19
C PRO A 584 -0.78 -5.30 -2.05
N SER A 585 -1.99 -5.43 -2.57
CA SER A 585 -2.40 -6.49 -3.48
C SER A 585 -3.12 -5.87 -4.68
N PRO A 586 -3.19 -6.53 -5.85
CA PRO A 586 -4.04 -6.06 -6.93
C PRO A 586 -5.52 -6.02 -6.52
N TYR A 587 -6.17 -4.88 -6.70
CA TYR A 587 -7.59 -4.67 -6.37
C TYR A 587 -8.44 -4.48 -7.63
N LEU A 588 -9.63 -5.06 -7.63
CA LEU A 588 -10.65 -4.84 -8.64
C LEU A 588 -11.55 -3.66 -8.27
N VAL A 589 -12.35 -3.19 -9.23
CA VAL A 589 -13.31 -2.10 -8.97
C VAL A 589 -14.33 -2.50 -7.89
N GLU A 590 -14.83 -3.74 -7.93
CA GLU A 590 -15.74 -4.28 -6.90
C GLU A 590 -15.15 -4.28 -5.48
N ASP A 591 -13.82 -4.35 -5.34
CA ASP A 591 -13.14 -4.31 -4.04
C ASP A 591 -13.11 -2.88 -3.44
N VAL A 592 -13.18 -1.85 -4.29
CA VAL A 592 -12.96 -0.45 -3.89
C VAL A 592 -14.20 0.44 -3.99
N VAL A 593 -15.26 0.01 -4.66
CA VAL A 593 -16.54 0.73 -4.68
C VAL A 593 -17.24 0.65 -3.33
N GLY A 594 -17.91 1.73 -2.93
CA GLY A 594 -18.62 1.81 -1.67
C GLY A 594 -18.50 3.16 -1.00
N GLU A 595 -19.09 3.25 0.20
CA GLU A 595 -19.08 4.47 1.01
C GLU A 595 -17.83 4.52 1.90
N TYR A 596 -17.15 5.66 1.90
CA TYR A 596 -15.93 5.92 2.66
C TYR A 596 -16.11 7.10 3.62
N GLN A 597 -15.52 6.96 4.81
CA GLN A 597 -15.15 8.10 5.63
C GLN A 597 -13.99 8.83 4.97
N TYR A 598 -14.16 10.10 4.65
CA TYR A 598 -13.22 10.92 3.89
C TYR A 598 -12.60 12.01 4.76
N VAL A 599 -11.27 12.14 4.72
CA VAL A 599 -10.51 13.20 5.38
C VAL A 599 -9.63 13.88 4.34
N ASN A 600 -9.73 15.21 4.21
CA ASN A 600 -8.70 16.04 3.57
C ASN A 600 -7.88 16.74 4.66
N HIS A 601 -6.58 16.45 4.73
CA HIS A 601 -5.69 17.02 5.72
C HIS A 601 -5.34 18.50 5.46
N GLY A 602 -5.61 18.99 4.24
CA GLY A 602 -5.32 20.33 3.77
C GLY A 602 -3.83 20.68 3.78
N ARG A 603 -3.49 21.95 3.53
CA ARG A 603 -2.09 22.43 3.55
C ARG A 603 -1.73 23.17 4.82
N ILE A 604 -2.71 23.64 5.58
CA ILE A 604 -2.49 24.58 6.68
C ILE A 604 -2.13 23.82 7.98
N THR A 605 -1.17 24.37 8.72
CA THR A 605 -0.87 23.98 10.11
C THR A 605 -1.98 24.49 11.02
N SER A 606 -2.65 23.58 11.73
CA SER A 606 -3.81 23.91 12.57
C SER A 606 -4.00 22.88 13.67
N ALA A 607 -4.40 23.35 14.86
CA ALA A 607 -4.80 22.50 15.98
C ALA A 607 -6.21 21.90 15.83
N ARG A 608 -6.99 22.38 14.85
CA ARG A 608 -8.35 21.88 14.59
C ARG A 608 -8.29 20.41 14.16
N ILE A 609 -9.08 19.58 14.83
CA ILE A 609 -9.33 18.19 14.41
C ILE A 609 -10.24 18.22 13.18
N THR A 610 -9.80 17.64 12.08
CA THR A 610 -10.62 17.43 10.89
C THR A 610 -11.44 16.14 11.07
N ASN A 611 -12.73 16.29 11.32
CA ASN A 611 -13.65 15.15 11.34
C ASN A 611 -13.89 14.66 9.92
N SER A 612 -13.97 13.34 9.74
CA SER A 612 -14.29 12.73 8.46
C SER A 612 -15.71 13.09 7.99
N THR A 613 -15.86 13.28 6.69
CA THR A 613 -17.16 13.32 6.00
C THR A 613 -17.40 12.01 5.27
N LYS A 614 -18.45 11.89 4.44
CA LYS A 614 -18.73 10.68 3.65
C LYS A 614 -18.64 10.95 2.17
N VAL A 615 -18.03 10.03 1.43
CA VAL A 615 -17.99 10.02 -0.03
C VAL A 615 -18.34 8.62 -0.54
N LEU A 616 -18.93 8.55 -1.73
CA LEU A 616 -19.24 7.30 -2.42
C LEU A 616 -18.36 7.17 -3.66
N LEU A 617 -17.60 6.08 -3.75
CA LEU A 617 -16.93 5.67 -4.99
C LEU A 617 -17.83 4.70 -5.74
N THR A 618 -18.26 5.07 -6.94
CA THR A 618 -19.14 4.24 -7.78
C THR A 618 -18.35 3.49 -8.84
N GLY A 619 -18.94 2.39 -9.32
CA GLY A 619 -18.32 1.50 -10.29
C GLY A 619 -18.06 2.09 -11.68
N ASP A 620 -18.73 3.19 -12.02
CA ASP A 620 -18.50 3.98 -13.23
C ASP A 620 -17.41 5.06 -13.05
N GLY A 621 -16.64 5.01 -11.96
CA GLY A 621 -15.50 5.90 -11.73
C GLY A 621 -15.88 7.28 -11.20
N ARG A 622 -17.06 7.46 -10.61
CA ARG A 622 -17.47 8.75 -10.00
C ARG A 622 -17.21 8.77 -8.50
N VAL A 623 -16.97 9.97 -7.99
CA VAL A 623 -16.95 10.32 -6.56
C VAL A 623 -18.14 11.24 -6.30
N SER A 624 -18.97 10.93 -5.31
CA SER A 624 -20.08 11.81 -4.88
C SER A 624 -20.20 11.92 -3.37
N GLY A 625 -21.01 12.85 -2.87
CA GLY A 625 -21.29 13.04 -1.44
C GLY A 625 -20.70 14.34 -0.90
N ALA A 626 -19.75 14.27 0.04
CA ALA A 626 -19.12 15.45 0.61
C ALA A 626 -18.26 16.24 -0.40
N VAL A 627 -17.79 15.56 -1.44
CA VAL A 627 -17.10 16.13 -2.60
C VAL A 627 -17.58 15.41 -3.85
N GLU A 628 -17.46 16.08 -5.00
CA GLU A 628 -17.83 15.53 -6.31
C GLU A 628 -16.59 15.44 -7.19
N GLY A 629 -16.48 14.36 -7.96
CA GLY A 629 -15.27 14.08 -8.72
C GLY A 629 -15.31 12.76 -9.50
N THR A 630 -14.13 12.29 -9.87
CA THR A 630 -13.92 10.99 -10.53
C THR A 630 -12.73 10.27 -9.92
N TRP A 631 -12.65 8.96 -10.14
CA TRP A 631 -11.51 8.14 -9.76
C TRP A 631 -11.22 7.11 -10.86
N GLU A 632 -9.96 6.75 -11.01
CA GLU A 632 -9.53 5.69 -11.93
C GLU A 632 -8.30 4.96 -11.40
N PHE A 633 -8.26 3.65 -11.59
CA PHE A 633 -7.04 2.87 -11.37
C PHE A 633 -5.95 3.32 -12.35
N THR A 634 -4.73 3.45 -11.85
CA THR A 634 -3.52 3.69 -12.65
C THR A 634 -2.54 2.51 -12.60
N GLY A 635 -2.92 1.42 -11.94
CA GLY A 635 -2.11 0.21 -11.75
C GLY A 635 -2.85 -0.87 -10.97
N ASP A 636 -2.10 -1.80 -10.36
CA ASP A 636 -2.67 -2.92 -9.60
C ASP A 636 -3.46 -2.43 -8.39
N TYR A 637 -2.93 -1.45 -7.67
CA TYR A 637 -3.55 -0.82 -6.50
C TYR A 637 -3.39 0.71 -6.50
N THR A 638 -2.75 1.30 -7.50
CA THR A 638 -2.58 2.77 -7.59
C THR A 638 -3.82 3.41 -8.20
N VAL A 639 -4.12 4.63 -7.77
CA VAL A 639 -5.34 5.37 -8.16
C VAL A 639 -5.03 6.85 -8.43
N THR A 640 -5.73 7.42 -9.40
CA THR A 640 -5.90 8.88 -9.50
C THR A 640 -7.32 9.25 -9.10
N ILE A 641 -7.46 10.12 -8.12
CA ILE A 641 -8.75 10.68 -7.69
C ILE A 641 -8.75 12.16 -8.09
N THR A 642 -9.76 12.59 -8.83
CA THR A 642 -9.93 13.99 -9.26
C THR A 642 -11.12 14.59 -8.53
N ILE A 643 -10.89 15.66 -7.76
CA ILE A 643 -11.93 16.41 -7.05
C ILE A 643 -11.88 17.87 -7.51
N GLY A 644 -12.96 18.34 -8.14
CA GLY A 644 -12.92 19.61 -8.87
C GLY A 644 -11.87 19.56 -9.98
N ASP A 645 -10.94 20.51 -9.99
CA ASP A 645 -9.83 20.55 -10.96
C ASP A 645 -8.57 19.79 -10.47
N GLU A 646 -8.57 19.33 -9.21
CA GLU A 646 -7.36 18.83 -8.55
C GLU A 646 -7.25 17.32 -8.61
N LYS A 647 -6.07 16.86 -9.04
CA LYS A 647 -5.70 15.45 -9.08
C LYS A 647 -4.92 15.05 -7.84
N TYR A 648 -5.31 13.94 -7.26
CA TYR A 648 -4.66 13.27 -6.15
C TYR A 648 -4.17 11.90 -6.64
N TYR A 649 -2.88 11.64 -6.47
CA TYR A 649 -2.23 10.41 -6.90
C TYR A 649 -1.97 9.57 -5.67
N GLY A 650 -2.40 8.32 -5.69
CA GLY A 650 -2.43 7.51 -4.48
C GLY A 650 -2.52 6.03 -4.71
N VAL A 651 -2.94 5.35 -3.65
CA VAL A 651 -3.07 3.91 -3.55
C VAL A 651 -4.37 3.53 -2.85
N PHE A 652 -4.95 2.41 -3.27
CA PHE A 652 -5.86 1.62 -2.46
C PHE A 652 -5.07 0.62 -1.61
N LEU A 653 -5.58 0.31 -0.43
CA LEU A 653 -4.99 -0.66 0.49
C LEU A 653 -6.06 -1.18 1.46
N GLU A 654 -6.22 -2.50 1.55
CA GLU A 654 -7.00 -3.13 2.60
C GLU A 654 -6.24 -3.02 3.93
N GLN A 655 -6.88 -2.46 4.97
CA GLN A 655 -6.26 -2.21 6.27
C GLN A 655 -7.18 -2.64 7.41
N TRP A 656 -6.59 -2.92 8.58
CA TRP A 656 -7.35 -3.19 9.79
C TRP A 656 -7.81 -1.89 10.46
N ASP A 657 -9.11 -1.65 10.49
CA ASP A 657 -9.70 -0.58 11.29
C ASP A 657 -9.92 -1.08 12.73
N SER A 658 -9.12 -0.59 13.67
CA SER A 658 -9.20 -1.01 15.09
C SER A 658 -10.47 -0.56 15.83
N GLY A 659 -11.18 0.43 15.30
CA GLY A 659 -12.41 0.99 15.84
C GLY A 659 -13.62 0.16 15.42
N LEU A 660 -13.71 -0.11 14.11
CA LEU A 660 -14.74 -0.97 13.54
C LEU A 660 -14.45 -2.47 13.75
N ARG A 661 -13.19 -2.82 14.06
CA ARG A 661 -12.69 -4.19 14.26
C ARG A 661 -12.92 -5.10 13.04
N LYS A 662 -12.67 -4.56 11.86
CA LYS A 662 -12.70 -5.30 10.60
C LYS A 662 -11.62 -4.82 9.64
N TRP A 663 -11.28 -5.69 8.67
CA TRP A 663 -10.52 -5.29 7.50
C TRP A 663 -11.43 -4.41 6.62
N VAL A 664 -10.93 -3.26 6.20
CA VAL A 664 -11.66 -2.29 5.37
C VAL A 664 -10.78 -1.86 4.20
N MET A 665 -11.40 -1.58 3.06
CA MET A 665 -10.69 -0.89 1.99
C MET A 665 -10.38 0.55 2.41
N THR A 666 -9.19 1.02 2.05
CA THR A 666 -8.79 2.41 2.25
C THR A 666 -8.21 2.98 0.97
N PHE A 667 -8.18 4.31 0.87
CA PHE A 667 -7.30 4.98 -0.08
C PHE A 667 -6.49 6.07 0.62
N SER A 668 -5.29 6.32 0.11
CA SER A 668 -4.45 7.47 0.48
C SER A 668 -3.83 8.07 -0.76
N ALA A 669 -4.03 9.38 -0.96
CA ALA A 669 -3.58 10.07 -2.17
C ALA A 669 -3.05 11.48 -1.85
N LEU A 670 -2.06 11.91 -2.62
CA LEU A 670 -1.40 13.21 -2.49
C LEU A 670 -1.55 13.99 -3.80
N SER A 671 -1.91 15.26 -3.72
CA SER A 671 -1.94 16.14 -4.89
C SER A 671 -0.62 16.87 -5.10
N ASN A 672 -0.41 17.34 -6.34
CA ASN A 672 0.66 18.31 -6.66
C ASN A 672 0.48 19.65 -5.92
N ASN A 673 -0.66 19.81 -5.26
CA ASN A 673 -0.95 20.89 -4.35
C ASN A 673 -0.67 20.52 -2.88
N ASN A 674 0.32 19.67 -2.58
CA ASN A 674 0.79 19.39 -1.21
C ASN A 674 -0.32 18.92 -0.22
N GLU A 675 -1.47 18.47 -0.71
CA GLU A 675 -2.63 18.04 0.09
C GLU A 675 -2.79 16.53 0.04
N ALA A 676 -2.87 15.90 1.21
CA ALA A 676 -3.22 14.50 1.33
C ALA A 676 -4.70 14.31 1.65
N ILE A 677 -5.31 13.31 1.00
CA ILE A 677 -6.65 12.83 1.26
C ILE A 677 -6.63 11.36 1.63
N TRP A 678 -7.45 10.98 2.61
CA TRP A 678 -7.65 9.61 3.05
C TRP A 678 -9.12 9.20 2.94
N GLY A 679 -9.33 7.92 2.64
CA GLY A 679 -10.62 7.26 2.69
C GLY A 679 -10.53 5.98 3.52
N SER A 680 -11.52 5.73 4.37
CA SER A 680 -11.70 4.44 5.05
C SER A 680 -13.13 3.95 4.87
N GLN A 681 -13.31 2.79 4.22
CA GLN A 681 -14.62 2.25 3.85
C GLN A 681 -15.46 1.94 5.09
N ILE A 682 -16.76 2.25 5.03
CA ILE A 682 -17.75 1.97 6.09
C ILE A 682 -18.88 1.04 5.64
N GLY A 683 -19.13 0.96 4.33
CA GLY A 683 -20.02 -0.02 3.72
C GLY A 683 -19.55 -0.36 2.30
N GLY A 684 -19.29 -1.63 2.05
CA GLY A 684 -19.00 -2.18 0.72
C GLY A 684 -20.14 -3.02 0.18
N VAL A 685 -20.11 -3.36 -1.12
CA VAL A 685 -21.11 -4.24 -1.78
C VAL A 685 -21.20 -5.62 -1.09
N TYR A 686 -20.14 -6.03 -0.37
CA TYR A 686 -20.07 -7.29 0.36
C TYR A 686 -20.55 -7.24 1.83
N ASP A 687 -20.95 -6.08 2.36
CA ASP A 687 -21.36 -5.96 3.78
C ASP A 687 -22.86 -6.32 4.01
N GLU A 688 -23.63 -6.73 2.99
CA GLU A 688 -25.08 -7.01 3.15
C GLU A 688 -25.44 -8.39 3.74
N GLU A 689 -24.51 -9.33 3.98
CA GLU A 689 -24.85 -10.68 4.48
C GLU A 689 -24.12 -11.13 5.76
N GLN A 690 -24.10 -10.32 6.82
CA GLN A 690 -23.77 -10.81 8.19
C GLN A 690 -24.67 -10.27 9.31
N ASN A 691 -25.99 -10.17 9.08
CA ASN A 691 -26.96 -10.00 10.16
C ASN A 691 -27.94 -11.17 10.27
#